data_AF-A0A7V4HR92-F1
#
_entry.id   AF-A0A7V4HR92-F1
#
_cell.length_a   1.000
_cell.length_b   1.000
_cell.length_c   1.000
_cell.angle_alpha   90.00
_cell.angle_beta   90.00
_cell.angle_gamma   90.00
#
_symmetry.space_group_name_H-M   'P 1'
#
loop_
_entity.id
_entity.type
_entity.pdbx_description
1 polymer ?
#
loop_
_entity_poly.entity_id
_entity_poly.type
_entity_poly.pdbx_seq_one_letter_code
_entity_poly.pdbx_strand_id
1 'polypeptide(L)'
;MRSIPLAFLLRVDAAPERKHLLAAPILNAIQERGKGPCPLRWAKGFPVGGRRGLAWLPSRGNWLSWPGGHRASCARRVRCWIMLLGTRRRLVLNQEQGPRPGKGATMTHRFRLSCIAVAAMATFWECFVGAAAETRPSGAGVVVPASVVSDADRRKIEEAIPLEAPVRPLKPRKLLIFDLNVGYGGHRSIPFANLAFELMGRKTGAYATVVRHDPAVFQPESLKQFDAVFLNNTVGNLFEEPELRESLMQFVYGGGGFLGVHGTSVAFTRWPGAVEDWPEFGLMLSARGAQHREPRERVVIKLDDPGHPLNAVFGGQGFEYCDEFFRFHDPYSRDRVRVLLSIDTQKTDLDREPHRGRRERADDDYALAWVRSFGRGRVFYCTIAHNPEVFQDPRMLRFYLGAVQFALGDLPSPTLPSAKLTPAARAQERLGWRPAVTAYTFHKFTLFETIDKTVKLGLPYLEGLSFQKVSKEIPKDLDPRLTDEEIAQVRRKLDAAGVRMLTYYYHSIPGDEAECRKVFEFGRKLGIEAFLSEPDPKALDTIERFCNAYGIRVALHNHDPKASPHYWHPEKILALCQGRGPLLGACGDLGYWIRSGVDPVEAVRILKDRLLTVQVHDLHERTPEGHDVPWGTGVGQTARFFEEIRAQGVRPTAIGFEYSRNWLESLPEVAQCVEFFNQVSLRLAP
;
A
#
# COMPACT_ATOMS: atom_id res chain seq x y z
N MET A 1 26.71 -36.95 -27.33
CA MET A 1 26.85 -37.47 -28.72
C MET A 1 25.63 -36.99 -29.48
N ARG A 2 25.62 -36.18 -30.55
CA ARG A 2 26.55 -35.56 -31.52
C ARG A 2 25.85 -34.21 -31.90
N SER A 3 26.39 -32.98 -31.80
CA SER A 3 27.40 -32.28 -32.62
C SER A 3 27.07 -32.29 -34.14
N ILE A 4 26.74 -31.16 -34.81
CA ILE A 4 27.57 -30.23 -35.66
C ILE A 4 26.61 -29.65 -36.77
N PRO A 5 26.79 -28.51 -37.53
CA PRO A 5 27.89 -27.51 -37.59
C PRO A 5 27.51 -26.01 -37.56
N LEU A 6 28.60 -25.23 -37.43
CA LEU A 6 28.83 -23.81 -37.62
C LEU A 6 29.43 -23.52 -39.03
N ALA A 7 29.21 -22.32 -39.61
CA ALA A 7 30.07 -21.64 -40.61
C ALA A 7 29.81 -20.11 -40.51
N PHE A 8 30.75 -19.22 -40.14
CA PHE A 8 31.84 -18.56 -40.91
C PHE A 8 31.36 -17.91 -42.22
N LEU A 9 31.62 -16.66 -42.66
CA LEU A 9 32.71 -15.66 -42.55
C LEU A 9 32.12 -14.33 -43.16
N LEU A 10 32.35 -13.08 -42.71
CA LEU A 10 33.37 -12.15 -43.26
C LEU A 10 33.18 -10.72 -42.68
N ARG A 11 34.31 -10.10 -42.30
CA ARG A 11 34.51 -8.66 -42.05
C ARG A 11 34.56 -7.88 -43.37
N VAL A 12 34.14 -6.61 -43.33
CA VAL A 12 34.74 -5.54 -44.16
C VAL A 12 34.84 -4.26 -43.31
N ASP A 13 36.08 -3.84 -43.06
CA ASP A 13 36.46 -2.50 -42.61
C ASP A 13 36.40 -1.50 -43.78
N ALA A 14 36.00 -0.26 -43.51
CA ALA A 14 36.48 0.91 -44.28
C ALA A 14 36.14 2.23 -43.54
N ALA A 15 37.16 2.85 -42.97
CA ALA A 15 37.28 4.31 -42.89
C ALA A 15 38.04 4.81 -44.14
N PRO A 16 37.91 6.10 -44.49
CA PRO A 16 39.14 6.90 -44.50
C PRO A 16 39.00 8.34 -44.00
N GLU A 17 40.18 8.91 -43.79
CA GLU A 17 40.57 10.11 -43.07
C GLU A 17 40.48 11.46 -43.84
N ARG A 18 40.37 12.54 -43.03
CA ARG A 18 41.00 13.89 -43.08
C ARG A 18 40.83 14.80 -44.31
N LYS A 19 40.45 16.08 -44.09
CA LYS A 19 41.38 17.21 -43.82
C LYS A 19 40.64 18.55 -43.60
N HIS A 20 41.13 19.28 -42.60
CA HIS A 20 41.23 20.75 -42.38
C HIS A 20 40.16 21.72 -42.89
N LEU A 21 39.71 22.61 -41.98
CA LEU A 21 39.82 24.06 -42.14
C LEU A 21 39.63 24.81 -40.80
N LEU A 22 40.59 25.70 -40.54
CA LEU A 22 40.60 26.74 -39.51
C LEU A 22 39.61 27.86 -39.88
N ALA A 23 38.92 28.44 -38.90
CA ALA A 23 38.63 29.89 -38.84
C ALA A 23 37.99 30.27 -37.48
N ALA A 24 38.70 31.10 -36.71
CA ALA A 24 38.11 32.03 -35.75
C ALA A 24 37.97 33.41 -36.42
N PRO A 25 37.00 34.24 -35.99
CA PRO A 25 37.33 35.50 -35.30
C PRO A 25 36.39 35.75 -34.09
N ILE A 26 36.84 36.24 -32.93
CA ILE A 26 37.20 37.63 -32.54
C ILE A 26 36.02 38.64 -32.54
N LEU A 27 35.76 39.15 -31.33
CA LEU A 27 35.06 40.38 -30.87
C LEU A 27 33.54 40.56 -31.09
N ASN A 28 32.79 40.71 -29.99
CA ASN A 28 32.52 42.05 -29.41
C ASN A 28 31.87 41.97 -28.02
N ALA A 29 32.42 42.76 -27.09
CA ALA A 29 31.81 43.16 -25.83
C ALA A 29 31.28 44.60 -25.99
N ILE A 30 30.04 44.87 -25.60
CA ILE A 30 29.52 46.24 -25.44
C ILE A 30 28.55 46.29 -24.24
N GLN A 31 29.01 47.02 -23.20
CA GLN A 31 28.33 48.01 -22.33
C GLN A 31 26.96 47.66 -21.72
N GLU A 32 26.80 47.54 -20.40
CA GLU A 32 26.87 48.59 -19.36
C GLU A 32 26.23 49.95 -19.71
N ARG A 33 25.05 50.20 -19.12
CA ARG A 33 24.52 51.46 -18.56
C ARG A 33 23.19 51.07 -17.90
N GLY A 34 22.86 51.34 -16.64
CA GLY A 34 23.38 52.30 -15.68
C GLY A 34 22.18 52.89 -14.94
N LYS A 35 22.37 53.16 -13.64
CA LYS A 35 21.69 54.14 -12.74
C LYS A 35 21.25 53.51 -11.41
N GLY A 36 22.20 53.41 -10.49
CA GLY A 36 22.47 54.44 -9.47
C GLY A 36 21.36 54.80 -8.45
N PRO A 37 21.76 55.27 -7.26
CA PRO A 37 21.09 54.98 -5.98
C PRO A 37 20.52 56.23 -5.29
N CYS A 38 19.75 56.07 -4.20
CA CYS A 38 19.79 57.03 -3.08
C CYS A 38 19.16 56.48 -1.78
N PRO A 39 19.61 56.95 -0.59
CA PRO A 39 19.46 56.29 0.71
C PRO A 39 18.51 57.03 1.66
N LEU A 40 18.30 56.50 2.87
CA LEU A 40 18.13 57.33 4.09
C LEU A 40 18.51 56.56 5.36
N ARG A 41 19.30 57.26 6.18
CA ARG A 41 19.88 56.91 7.49
C ARG A 41 18.98 57.40 8.63
N TRP A 42 19.43 57.07 9.86
CA TRP A 42 19.24 57.69 11.19
C TRP A 42 18.24 56.95 12.11
N ALA A 43 18.49 56.68 13.39
CA ALA A 43 19.66 56.90 14.26
C ALA A 43 19.58 56.10 15.57
N LYS A 44 20.78 55.82 16.12
CA LYS A 44 21.28 55.64 17.51
C LYS A 44 20.32 55.72 18.73
N GLY A 45 20.62 54.90 19.74
CA GLY A 45 20.47 55.26 21.18
C GLY A 45 20.41 54.11 22.20
N PHE A 46 21.54 53.83 22.88
CA PHE A 46 21.69 53.09 24.17
C PHE A 46 21.01 53.85 25.36
N PRO A 47 21.02 53.41 26.67
CA PRO A 47 21.77 52.33 27.36
C PRO A 47 20.96 51.46 28.39
N VAL A 48 21.42 50.24 28.73
CA VAL A 48 22.11 49.76 29.97
C VAL A 48 21.41 49.95 31.33
N GLY A 49 21.21 48.81 32.02
CA GLY A 49 21.09 48.64 33.48
C GLY A 49 20.31 47.34 33.78
N GLY A 50 20.77 46.32 34.51
CA GLY A 50 21.86 46.18 35.47
C GLY A 50 21.28 45.74 36.83
N ARG A 51 21.76 44.60 37.37
CA ARG A 51 21.58 44.01 38.73
C ARG A 51 20.42 43.00 38.85
N ARG A 52 20.63 41.72 39.19
CA ARG A 52 21.39 40.96 40.23
C ARG A 52 20.41 40.36 41.24
N GLY A 53 20.64 39.07 41.54
CA GLY A 53 20.12 38.36 42.72
C GLY A 53 18.90 37.48 42.42
N LEU A 54 18.74 36.28 42.97
CA LEU A 54 19.61 35.37 43.73
C LEU A 54 18.84 34.03 43.79
N ALA A 55 19.57 32.92 43.97
CA ALA A 55 19.04 31.55 43.99
C ALA A 55 18.06 31.27 45.16
N TRP A 56 17.19 30.25 45.00
CA TRP A 56 17.22 28.97 45.73
C TRP A 56 16.01 28.06 45.38
N LEU A 57 16.29 26.79 45.11
CA LEU A 57 15.39 25.61 45.07
C LEU A 57 15.09 25.14 46.53
N PRO A 58 14.41 23.99 46.78
CA PRO A 58 13.04 23.58 46.43
C PRO A 58 12.28 23.04 47.68
N SER A 59 10.97 22.80 47.62
CA SER A 59 10.33 21.86 48.55
C SER A 59 9.05 21.21 48.03
N ARG A 60 8.98 19.91 48.27
CA ARG A 60 7.89 18.96 48.00
C ARG A 60 6.62 19.26 48.80
N GLY A 61 5.48 18.77 48.32
CA GLY A 61 4.28 18.55 49.14
C GLY A 61 3.08 18.09 48.32
N ASN A 62 2.82 16.78 48.32
CA ASN A 62 1.51 16.17 47.99
C ASN A 62 0.41 16.75 48.89
N TRP A 63 -0.84 16.87 48.41
CA TRP A 63 -2.07 16.47 49.13
C TRP A 63 -3.28 16.42 48.16
N LEU A 64 -4.23 15.57 48.55
CA LEU A 64 -5.37 15.04 47.83
C LEU A 64 -6.60 15.99 47.70
N SER A 65 -7.31 15.81 46.56
CA SER A 65 -8.77 15.73 46.31
C SER A 65 -9.82 16.74 46.84
N TRP A 66 -10.56 17.29 45.86
CA TRP A 66 -12.03 17.56 45.75
C TRP A 66 -12.65 18.78 46.49
N PRO A 67 -13.83 19.32 46.08
CA PRO A 67 -14.37 19.49 44.71
C PRO A 67 -15.07 20.86 44.46
N GLY A 68 -15.40 21.12 43.18
CA GLY A 68 -16.58 21.88 42.77
C GLY A 68 -16.49 23.41 42.70
N GLY A 69 -17.01 23.99 41.62
CA GLY A 69 -17.37 25.40 41.58
C GLY A 69 -17.07 26.11 40.26
N HIS A 70 -18.12 26.25 39.44
CA HIS A 70 -18.22 27.04 38.22
C HIS A 70 -17.49 28.41 38.23
N ARG A 71 -16.91 28.77 37.08
CA ARG A 71 -17.07 30.11 36.48
C ARG A 71 -16.88 30.08 34.97
N ALA A 72 -17.78 30.80 34.30
CA ALA A 72 -17.91 30.97 32.87
C ALA A 72 -16.79 31.84 32.28
N SER A 73 -16.44 31.59 31.02
CA SER A 73 -15.89 32.61 30.13
C SER A 73 -16.09 32.22 28.66
N CYS A 74 -16.96 32.99 28.01
CA CYS A 74 -16.89 33.49 26.64
C CYS A 74 -15.99 32.76 25.61
N ALA A 75 -16.61 32.20 24.58
CA ALA A 75 -15.99 32.11 23.25
C ALA A 75 -17.05 32.23 22.15
N ARG A 76 -16.91 33.30 21.36
CA ARG A 76 -17.66 33.60 20.13
C ARG A 76 -17.50 32.45 19.12
N ARG A 77 -18.60 31.87 18.65
CA ARG A 77 -18.63 31.02 17.46
C ARG A 77 -19.10 31.85 16.26
N VAL A 78 -18.23 32.02 15.29
CA VAL A 78 -18.61 32.40 13.92
C VAL A 78 -18.86 31.09 13.16
N ARG A 79 -20.11 30.84 12.79
CA ARG A 79 -20.51 29.82 11.81
C ARG A 79 -20.86 30.57 10.53
N CYS A 80 -20.10 30.35 9.45
CA CYS A 80 -20.54 30.73 8.11
C CYS A 80 -21.28 29.56 7.49
N TRP A 81 -22.57 29.80 7.20
CA TRP A 81 -23.36 29.09 6.21
C TRP A 81 -23.18 29.82 4.87
N ILE A 82 -22.97 29.09 3.78
CA ILE A 82 -23.26 29.60 2.44
C ILE A 82 -24.37 28.73 1.85
N MET A 83 -25.56 29.32 1.76
CA MET A 83 -26.62 28.93 0.84
C MET A 83 -26.26 29.44 -0.56
N LEU A 84 -26.52 28.64 -1.58
CA LEU A 84 -26.86 29.16 -2.90
C LEU A 84 -28.20 28.55 -3.34
N LEU A 85 -29.17 29.43 -3.50
CA LEU A 85 -30.47 29.18 -4.10
C LEU A 85 -30.32 29.04 -5.62
N GLY A 86 -30.93 28.00 -6.18
CA GLY A 86 -31.17 27.84 -7.61
C GLY A 86 -32.49 27.09 -7.80
N THR A 87 -33.53 27.83 -8.13
CA THR A 87 -34.90 27.34 -8.34
C THR A 87 -35.04 26.57 -9.65
N ARG A 88 -35.83 25.48 -9.68
CA ARG A 88 -37.06 25.36 -10.50
C ARG A 88 -37.69 23.95 -10.47
N ARG A 89 -38.99 23.98 -10.11
CA ARG A 89 -40.15 23.22 -10.60
C ARG A 89 -40.29 21.72 -10.29
N ARG A 90 -41.29 21.48 -9.42
CA ARG A 90 -42.14 20.28 -9.32
C ARG A 90 -42.73 19.88 -10.68
N LEU A 91 -42.86 18.57 -10.88
CA LEU A 91 -44.08 17.98 -11.41
C LEU A 91 -44.42 16.74 -10.56
N VAL A 92 -45.59 16.81 -9.96
CA VAL A 92 -46.24 15.79 -9.14
C VAL A 92 -47.06 14.92 -10.09
N LEU A 93 -46.99 13.60 -9.93
CA LEU A 93 -48.12 12.72 -10.22
C LEU A 93 -48.27 11.71 -9.07
N ASN A 94 -49.35 11.89 -8.33
CA ASN A 94 -49.95 10.91 -7.41
C ASN A 94 -50.37 9.66 -8.20
N GLN A 95 -50.29 8.48 -7.58
CA GLN A 95 -51.49 7.70 -7.30
C GLN A 95 -51.28 6.59 -6.27
N GLU A 96 -52.39 6.28 -5.60
CA GLU A 96 -52.56 5.60 -4.32
C GLU A 96 -52.59 4.05 -4.41
N GLN A 97 -52.83 3.46 -3.24
CA GLN A 97 -52.62 2.09 -2.80
C GLN A 97 -53.70 1.06 -3.23
N GLY A 98 -53.22 -0.17 -3.53
CA GLY A 98 -53.80 -1.50 -3.17
C GLY A 98 -55.11 -1.98 -3.85
N PRO A 99 -55.53 -3.26 -3.68
CA PRO A 99 -54.88 -4.46 -3.10
C PRO A 99 -54.93 -5.74 -4.02
N ARG A 100 -54.28 -6.84 -3.58
CA ARG A 100 -54.34 -8.24 -4.12
C ARG A 100 -55.76 -8.86 -3.97
N PRO A 101 -56.20 -9.96 -4.66
CA PRO A 101 -55.49 -11.26 -4.86
C PRO A 101 -55.87 -12.16 -6.09
N GLY A 102 -55.18 -13.31 -6.26
CA GLY A 102 -55.81 -14.59 -6.67
C GLY A 102 -55.57 -15.18 -8.08
N LYS A 103 -54.90 -16.36 -8.11
CA LYS A 103 -55.07 -17.58 -8.95
C LYS A 103 -55.40 -17.50 -10.47
N GLY A 104 -54.57 -18.21 -11.26
CA GLY A 104 -55.05 -19.26 -12.18
C GLY A 104 -55.11 -19.00 -13.69
N ALA A 105 -54.62 -20.01 -14.44
CA ALA A 105 -54.97 -20.40 -15.82
C ALA A 105 -54.29 -19.73 -17.05
N THR A 106 -53.45 -20.55 -17.68
CA THR A 106 -53.25 -20.82 -19.13
C THR A 106 -54.20 -20.19 -20.16
N MET A 107 -53.66 -19.62 -21.26
CA MET A 107 -53.73 -20.16 -22.64
C MET A 107 -53.23 -19.17 -23.72
N THR A 108 -52.47 -19.72 -24.68
CA THR A 108 -52.40 -19.45 -26.15
C THR A 108 -52.41 -17.99 -26.69
N HIS A 109 -51.51 -17.55 -27.57
CA HIS A 109 -51.32 -18.08 -28.93
C HIS A 109 -49.99 -17.66 -29.59
N ARG A 110 -49.43 -18.64 -30.32
CA ARG A 110 -48.63 -18.60 -31.56
C ARG A 110 -48.46 -17.24 -32.26
N PHE A 111 -47.22 -16.95 -32.70
CA PHE A 111 -46.97 -16.54 -34.08
C PHE A 111 -45.65 -17.14 -34.59
N ARG A 112 -45.72 -17.63 -35.83
CA ARG A 112 -44.69 -18.37 -36.57
C ARG A 112 -43.57 -17.46 -37.07
N LEU A 113 -42.34 -17.98 -37.03
CA LEU A 113 -41.25 -17.58 -37.90
C LEU A 113 -41.56 -17.93 -39.36
N SER A 114 -41.11 -17.08 -40.29
CA SER A 114 -40.45 -17.51 -41.52
C SER A 114 -39.54 -16.40 -42.07
N CYS A 115 -38.34 -16.83 -42.45
CA CYS A 115 -37.23 -16.08 -43.02
C CYS A 115 -37.51 -15.58 -44.44
N ILE A 116 -36.77 -14.57 -44.91
CA ILE A 116 -36.17 -14.45 -46.26
C ILE A 116 -35.05 -13.38 -46.24
N ALA A 117 -33.89 -13.77 -46.80
CA ALA A 117 -32.76 -13.03 -47.43
C ALA A 117 -32.08 -11.87 -46.66
N VAL A 118 -30.79 -11.85 -46.33
CA VAL A 118 -29.52 -12.08 -47.08
C VAL A 118 -29.39 -11.22 -48.34
N ALA A 119 -28.90 -9.99 -48.18
CA ALA A 119 -27.83 -9.37 -48.97
C ALA A 119 -27.60 -7.92 -48.49
N ALA A 120 -26.35 -7.45 -48.63
CA ALA A 120 -25.85 -6.11 -48.32
C ALA A 120 -25.53 -5.80 -46.85
N MET A 121 -24.30 -6.12 -46.43
CA MET A 121 -23.37 -5.15 -45.83
C MET A 121 -22.00 -5.80 -45.64
N ALA A 122 -21.24 -5.85 -46.72
CA ALA A 122 -19.83 -6.25 -46.74
C ALA A 122 -19.06 -5.28 -47.64
N THR A 123 -18.92 -4.04 -47.18
CA THR A 123 -17.93 -3.05 -47.64
C THR A 123 -17.99 -1.86 -46.67
N PHE A 124 -17.30 -1.96 -45.53
CA PHE A 124 -16.78 -0.85 -44.72
C PHE A 124 -16.04 -1.47 -43.51
N TRP A 125 -14.93 -2.17 -43.78
CA TRP A 125 -14.01 -2.67 -42.75
C TRP A 125 -12.57 -2.14 -42.95
N GLU A 126 -12.35 -1.18 -43.85
CA GLU A 126 -11.08 -0.48 -43.94
C GLU A 126 -11.31 1.03 -43.91
N CYS A 127 -10.46 1.73 -43.18
CA CYS A 127 -10.50 3.16 -42.83
C CYS A 127 -11.37 3.58 -41.64
N PHE A 128 -11.11 3.00 -40.46
CA PHE A 128 -11.16 3.73 -39.19
C PHE A 128 -10.11 3.19 -38.20
N VAL A 129 -8.84 3.17 -38.63
CA VAL A 129 -7.74 3.47 -37.70
C VAL A 129 -7.72 4.99 -37.56
N GLY A 130 -8.75 5.51 -36.89
CA GLY A 130 -8.81 6.91 -36.50
C GLY A 130 -7.81 7.09 -35.37
N ALA A 131 -6.84 7.97 -35.59
CA ALA A 131 -5.82 8.37 -34.63
C ALA A 131 -6.42 8.47 -33.23
N ALA A 132 -5.84 7.73 -32.28
CA ALA A 132 -6.00 8.03 -30.87
C ALA A 132 -5.62 9.51 -30.70
N ALA A 133 -6.61 10.35 -30.39
CA ALA A 133 -6.34 11.73 -30.08
C ALA A 133 -5.43 11.73 -28.85
N GLU A 134 -4.18 12.14 -29.02
CA GLU A 134 -3.28 12.47 -27.91
C GLU A 134 -3.96 13.57 -27.09
N THR A 135 -4.66 13.18 -26.03
CA THR A 135 -5.09 14.11 -24.99
C THR A 135 -3.86 14.54 -24.23
N ARG A 136 -3.15 15.55 -24.75
CA ARG A 136 -2.03 16.15 -24.06
C ARG A 136 -2.52 16.70 -22.72
N PRO A 137 -1.76 16.51 -21.63
CA PRO A 137 -2.06 17.15 -20.35
C PRO A 137 -2.26 18.66 -20.56
N SER A 138 -3.12 19.28 -19.75
CA SER A 138 -3.51 20.69 -19.93
C SER A 138 -2.38 21.72 -19.67
N GLY A 139 -1.12 21.29 -19.65
CA GLY A 139 0.09 22.10 -19.51
C GLY A 139 1.29 21.46 -20.21
N ALA A 140 2.32 22.26 -20.52
CA ALA A 140 3.53 21.75 -21.15
C ALA A 140 4.24 20.75 -20.22
N GLY A 141 4.50 19.55 -20.73
CA GLY A 141 5.34 18.56 -20.07
C GLY A 141 6.81 19.01 -20.08
N VAL A 142 7.49 18.84 -18.96
CA VAL A 142 8.89 19.20 -18.74
C VAL A 142 9.63 17.98 -18.22
N VAL A 143 10.79 17.72 -18.82
CA VAL A 143 11.78 16.73 -18.37
C VAL A 143 13.10 17.47 -18.19
N VAL A 144 13.72 17.34 -17.03
CA VAL A 144 15.00 17.99 -16.74
C VAL A 144 16.12 17.22 -17.43
N PRO A 145 16.98 17.86 -18.26
CA PRO A 145 17.95 17.15 -19.07
C PRO A 145 19.08 16.54 -18.22
N ALA A 146 19.54 15.35 -18.61
CA ALA A 146 20.64 14.64 -17.93
C ALA A 146 21.97 15.43 -17.93
N SER A 147 22.17 16.33 -18.89
CA SER A 147 23.35 17.21 -18.98
C SER A 147 23.52 18.17 -17.80
N VAL A 148 22.52 18.28 -16.91
CA VAL A 148 22.61 19.02 -15.65
C VAL A 148 23.58 18.36 -14.66
N VAL A 149 23.85 17.05 -14.80
CA VAL A 149 24.82 16.32 -13.97
C VAL A 149 26.20 16.47 -14.59
N SER A 150 27.12 17.10 -13.87
CA SER A 150 28.52 17.22 -14.31
C SER A 150 29.29 15.90 -14.15
N ASP A 151 30.41 15.74 -14.85
CA ASP A 151 31.29 14.58 -14.65
C ASP A 151 31.83 14.47 -13.22
N ALA A 152 32.05 15.62 -12.57
CA ALA A 152 32.45 15.66 -11.17
C ALA A 152 31.34 15.14 -10.25
N ASP A 153 30.09 15.52 -10.52
CA ASP A 153 28.94 15.04 -9.75
C ASP A 153 28.67 13.55 -10.02
N ARG A 154 28.80 13.09 -11.26
CA ARG A 154 28.70 11.65 -11.60
C ARG A 154 29.70 10.82 -10.79
N ARG A 155 30.95 11.25 -10.69
CA ARG A 155 31.97 10.55 -9.89
C ARG A 155 31.59 10.46 -8.42
N LYS A 156 31.11 11.55 -7.82
CA LYS A 156 30.63 11.55 -6.43
C LYS A 156 29.47 10.58 -6.22
N ILE A 157 28.52 10.52 -7.16
CA ILE A 157 27.42 9.55 -7.13
C ILE A 157 27.97 8.12 -7.18
N GLU A 158 28.85 7.81 -8.14
CA GLU A 158 29.46 6.47 -8.29
C GLU A 158 30.20 5.98 -7.04
N GLU A 159 30.93 6.90 -6.40
CA GLU A 159 31.66 6.66 -5.14
C GLU A 159 30.71 6.43 -3.96
N ALA A 160 29.59 7.17 -3.91
CA ALA A 160 28.61 7.07 -2.84
C ALA A 160 27.74 5.80 -2.89
N ILE A 161 27.55 5.23 -4.08
CA ILE A 161 26.72 4.02 -4.25
C ILE A 161 27.33 2.83 -3.48
N PRO A 162 26.53 2.13 -2.66
CA PRO A 162 27.00 0.96 -1.93
C PRO A 162 27.53 -0.15 -2.86
N LEU A 163 28.52 -0.91 -2.38
CA LEU A 163 29.09 -2.02 -3.13
C LEU A 163 28.13 -3.20 -3.24
N GLU A 164 27.33 -3.43 -2.20
CA GLU A 164 26.42 -4.57 -2.09
C GLU A 164 25.00 -4.12 -1.73
N ALA A 165 24.01 -4.88 -2.18
CA ALA A 165 22.63 -4.69 -1.79
C ALA A 165 22.35 -5.27 -0.39
N PRO A 166 21.44 -4.67 0.41
CA PRO A 166 21.01 -5.20 1.71
C PRO A 166 20.60 -6.68 1.68
N VAL A 167 19.93 -7.11 0.61
CA VAL A 167 19.52 -8.50 0.39
C VAL A 167 19.76 -8.92 -1.06
N ARG A 168 19.84 -10.23 -1.31
CA ARG A 168 19.87 -10.76 -2.68
C ARG A 168 18.47 -10.69 -3.28
N PRO A 169 18.29 -10.24 -4.54
CA PRO A 169 16.99 -10.28 -5.20
C PRO A 169 16.44 -11.70 -5.28
N LEU A 170 15.15 -11.88 -5.04
CA LEU A 170 14.49 -13.18 -5.09
C LEU A 170 14.31 -13.69 -6.54
N LYS A 171 14.27 -12.75 -7.49
CA LYS A 171 14.20 -12.97 -8.93
C LYS A 171 14.79 -11.74 -9.64
N PRO A 172 15.07 -11.79 -10.96
CA PRO A 172 15.38 -10.59 -11.73
C PRO A 172 14.28 -9.54 -11.55
N ARG A 173 14.68 -8.30 -11.25
CA ARG A 173 13.77 -7.20 -10.95
C ARG A 173 13.85 -6.09 -11.99
N LYS A 174 12.71 -5.46 -12.28
CA LYS A 174 12.64 -4.29 -13.17
C LYS A 174 11.91 -3.12 -12.52
N LEU A 175 12.61 -1.99 -12.37
CA LEU A 175 12.10 -0.73 -11.82
C LEU A 175 11.81 0.26 -12.95
N LEU A 176 10.57 0.73 -13.05
CA LEU A 176 10.22 1.88 -13.89
C LEU A 176 10.54 3.17 -13.12
N ILE A 177 11.31 4.07 -13.71
CA ILE A 177 11.51 5.43 -13.21
C ILE A 177 10.73 6.36 -14.13
N PHE A 178 9.83 7.15 -13.56
CA PHE A 178 9.02 8.13 -14.27
C PHE A 178 9.26 9.53 -13.70
N ASP A 179 9.63 10.47 -14.56
CA ASP A 179 10.16 11.79 -14.16
C ASP A 179 9.52 12.99 -14.88
N LEU A 180 8.36 12.76 -15.51
CA LEU A 180 7.57 13.82 -16.13
C LEU A 180 7.09 14.82 -15.08
N ASN A 181 7.19 16.11 -15.41
CA ASN A 181 6.55 17.20 -14.67
C ASN A 181 5.61 17.97 -15.62
N VAL A 182 4.44 18.38 -15.15
CA VAL A 182 3.44 19.08 -15.97
C VAL A 182 3.10 20.42 -15.34
N GLY A 183 3.35 21.51 -16.06
CA GLY A 183 3.13 22.87 -15.55
C GLY A 183 4.17 23.35 -14.52
N TYR A 184 5.15 22.50 -14.18
CA TYR A 184 6.24 22.80 -13.25
C TYR A 184 7.60 22.55 -13.92
N GLY A 185 8.60 23.38 -13.62
CA GLY A 185 9.92 23.34 -14.28
C GLY A 185 10.79 22.12 -13.93
N GLY A 186 10.35 21.30 -12.99
CA GLY A 186 11.08 20.15 -12.48
C GLY A 186 12.16 20.54 -11.46
N HIS A 187 12.57 19.56 -10.66
CA HIS A 187 13.64 19.71 -9.66
C HIS A 187 15.00 19.39 -10.27
N ARG A 188 16.04 20.16 -9.88
CA ARG A 188 17.42 19.93 -10.35
C ARG A 188 17.96 18.54 -9.94
N SER A 189 17.40 17.96 -8.89
CA SER A 189 17.76 16.64 -8.39
C SER A 189 17.27 15.47 -9.26
N ILE A 190 16.28 15.67 -10.13
CA ILE A 190 15.72 14.61 -10.99
C ILE A 190 16.80 13.81 -11.74
N PRO A 191 17.69 14.44 -12.53
CA PRO A 191 18.71 13.69 -13.26
C PRO A 191 19.79 13.08 -12.36
N PHE A 192 20.03 13.64 -11.16
CA PHE A 192 20.92 13.04 -10.17
C PHE A 192 20.33 11.75 -9.61
N ALA A 193 19.04 11.76 -9.26
CA ALA A 193 18.31 10.60 -8.78
C ALA A 193 18.22 9.50 -9.85
N ASN A 194 17.89 9.86 -11.11
CA ASN A 194 17.87 8.91 -12.22
C ASN A 194 19.23 8.20 -12.34
N LEU A 195 20.32 8.97 -12.45
CA LEU A 195 21.67 8.42 -12.58
C LEU A 195 22.05 7.55 -11.38
N ALA A 196 21.79 8.01 -10.16
CA ALA A 196 22.09 7.25 -8.95
C ALA A 196 21.35 5.92 -8.91
N PHE A 197 20.05 5.90 -9.21
CA PHE A 197 19.24 4.68 -9.18
C PHE A 197 19.62 3.70 -10.28
N GLU A 198 19.95 4.19 -11.48
CA GLU A 198 20.44 3.36 -12.58
C GLU A 198 21.79 2.70 -12.24
N LEU A 199 22.75 3.49 -11.79
CA LEU A 199 24.08 2.99 -11.43
C LEU A 199 24.01 2.07 -10.20
N MET A 200 23.15 2.38 -9.24
CA MET A 200 22.95 1.59 -8.02
C MET A 200 22.38 0.21 -8.34
N GLY A 201 21.37 0.11 -9.21
CA GLY A 201 20.85 -1.16 -9.68
C GLY A 201 21.91 -2.00 -10.41
N ARG A 202 22.69 -1.37 -11.30
CA ARG A 202 23.77 -2.04 -12.06
C ARG A 202 24.92 -2.51 -11.17
N LYS A 203 25.42 -1.66 -10.28
CA LYS A 203 26.60 -1.93 -9.44
C LYS A 203 26.32 -3.03 -8.42
N THR A 204 25.12 -3.05 -7.85
CA THR A 204 24.73 -4.01 -6.82
C THR A 204 24.06 -5.28 -7.37
N GLY A 205 23.64 -5.26 -8.64
CA GLY A 205 22.85 -6.33 -9.25
C GLY A 205 21.43 -6.45 -8.70
N ALA A 206 20.95 -5.46 -7.93
CA ALA A 206 19.67 -5.54 -7.24
C ALA A 206 18.46 -5.49 -8.20
N TYR A 207 18.55 -4.70 -9.28
CA TYR A 207 17.48 -4.48 -10.24
C TYR A 207 17.99 -3.85 -11.54
N ALA A 208 17.22 -4.01 -12.61
CA ALA A 208 17.34 -3.23 -13.83
C ALA A 208 16.37 -2.03 -13.80
N THR A 209 16.75 -0.93 -14.44
CA THR A 209 15.96 0.30 -14.52
C THR A 209 15.49 0.58 -15.95
N VAL A 210 14.36 1.24 -16.08
CA VAL A 210 13.93 1.89 -17.33
C VAL A 210 13.39 3.27 -16.99
N VAL A 211 13.96 4.31 -17.59
CA VAL A 211 13.45 5.69 -17.45
C VAL A 211 12.46 5.98 -18.57
N ARG A 212 11.30 6.55 -18.24
CA ARG A 212 10.25 6.98 -19.18
C ARG A 212 9.64 8.30 -18.73
N HIS A 213 9.15 9.06 -19.69
CA HIS A 213 8.38 10.30 -19.47
C HIS A 213 7.06 10.31 -20.26
N ASP A 214 6.85 9.34 -21.15
CA ASP A 214 5.61 9.16 -21.89
C ASP A 214 4.61 8.35 -21.03
N PRO A 215 3.42 8.90 -20.73
CA PRO A 215 2.36 8.19 -19.99
C PRO A 215 1.93 6.85 -20.59
N ALA A 216 2.15 6.60 -21.89
CA ALA A 216 1.84 5.32 -22.53
C ALA A 216 2.51 4.11 -21.84
N VAL A 217 3.58 4.32 -21.07
CA VAL A 217 4.21 3.26 -20.25
C VAL A 217 3.25 2.65 -19.22
N PHE A 218 2.22 3.40 -18.78
CA PHE A 218 1.22 2.96 -17.81
C PHE A 218 0.09 2.13 -18.41
N GLN A 219 0.06 1.91 -19.74
CA GLN A 219 -0.84 0.92 -20.32
C GLN A 219 -0.61 -0.47 -19.70
N PRO A 220 -1.64 -1.27 -19.41
CA PRO A 220 -1.51 -2.54 -18.67
C PRO A 220 -0.44 -3.49 -19.24
N GLU A 221 -0.38 -3.63 -20.56
CA GLU A 221 0.56 -4.50 -21.28
C GLU A 221 2.00 -4.03 -21.16
N SER A 222 2.21 -2.71 -21.09
CA SER A 222 3.51 -2.13 -20.84
C SER A 222 3.87 -2.24 -19.37
N LEU A 223 2.96 -1.87 -18.46
CA LEU A 223 3.25 -1.76 -17.03
C LEU A 223 3.56 -3.12 -16.39
N LYS A 224 2.95 -4.22 -16.86
CA LYS A 224 3.14 -5.58 -16.30
C LYS A 224 4.58 -6.11 -16.35
N GLN A 225 5.47 -5.50 -17.15
CA GLN A 225 6.88 -5.89 -17.22
C GLN A 225 7.71 -5.40 -16.02
N PHE A 226 7.16 -4.50 -15.21
CA PHE A 226 7.82 -3.88 -14.07
C PHE A 226 7.37 -4.53 -12.76
N ASP A 227 8.26 -4.59 -11.78
CA ASP A 227 7.93 -5.02 -10.42
C ASP A 227 7.61 -3.83 -9.51
N ALA A 228 8.08 -2.63 -9.85
CA ALA A 228 7.78 -1.39 -9.15
C ALA A 228 7.83 -0.15 -10.07
N VAL A 229 7.10 0.88 -9.67
CA VAL A 229 7.12 2.23 -10.25
C VAL A 229 7.76 3.19 -9.25
N PHE A 230 8.71 3.99 -9.72
CA PHE A 230 9.29 5.11 -8.99
C PHE A 230 8.91 6.43 -9.68
N LEU A 231 8.05 7.21 -9.04
CA LEU A 231 7.82 8.60 -9.42
C LEU A 231 8.93 9.46 -8.82
N ASN A 232 9.86 9.89 -9.67
CA ASN A 232 11.00 10.69 -9.26
C ASN A 232 10.64 12.17 -9.33
N ASN A 233 10.32 12.78 -8.18
CA ASN A 233 10.13 14.23 -8.06
C ASN A 233 9.09 14.80 -9.05
N THR A 234 8.07 14.02 -9.40
CA THR A 234 7.04 14.38 -10.38
C THR A 234 6.04 15.37 -9.79
N VAL A 235 5.75 16.46 -10.50
CA VAL A 235 4.78 17.49 -10.10
C VAL A 235 3.75 17.71 -11.21
N GLY A 236 2.51 18.00 -10.82
CA GLY A 236 1.43 18.34 -11.74
C GLY A 236 0.65 17.14 -12.26
N ASN A 237 -0.29 17.38 -13.18
CA ASN A 237 -1.20 16.35 -13.66
C ASN A 237 -0.53 15.52 -14.76
N LEU A 238 0.14 14.43 -14.36
CA LEU A 238 1.03 13.66 -15.24
C LEU A 238 0.30 13.00 -16.41
N PHE A 239 -0.95 12.58 -16.18
CA PHE A 239 -1.87 12.03 -17.17
C PHE A 239 -3.31 12.03 -16.62
N GLU A 240 -4.30 12.10 -17.50
CA GLU A 240 -5.73 12.26 -17.17
C GLU A 240 -6.58 11.05 -17.58
N GLU A 241 -6.04 10.18 -18.44
CA GLU A 241 -6.68 9.01 -18.99
C GLU A 241 -7.12 8.03 -17.88
N PRO A 242 -8.43 7.76 -17.72
CA PRO A 242 -8.94 6.86 -16.69
C PRO A 242 -8.32 5.47 -16.73
N GLU A 243 -8.01 4.95 -17.91
CA GLU A 243 -7.44 3.62 -18.11
C GLU A 243 -6.00 3.54 -17.56
N LEU A 244 -5.20 4.59 -17.72
CA LEU A 244 -3.83 4.65 -17.17
C LEU A 244 -3.86 4.78 -15.64
N ARG A 245 -4.79 5.59 -15.14
CA ARG A 245 -5.04 5.77 -13.70
C ARG A 245 -5.46 4.45 -13.05
N GLU A 246 -6.42 3.76 -13.66
CA GLU A 246 -6.84 2.45 -13.19
C GLU A 246 -5.70 1.43 -13.28
N SER A 247 -4.95 1.39 -14.38
CA SER A 247 -3.80 0.49 -14.55
C SER A 247 -2.77 0.66 -13.43
N LEU A 248 -2.38 1.89 -13.08
CA LEU A 248 -1.48 2.16 -11.96
C LEU A 248 -2.08 1.70 -10.62
N MET A 249 -3.34 2.02 -10.34
CA MET A 249 -3.99 1.61 -9.10
C MET A 249 -4.08 0.10 -8.97
N GLN A 250 -4.47 -0.58 -10.04
CA GLN A 250 -4.59 -2.04 -10.09
C GLN A 250 -3.23 -2.74 -10.01
N PHE A 251 -2.19 -2.15 -10.61
CA PHE A 251 -0.81 -2.61 -10.49
C PHE A 251 -0.36 -2.60 -9.02
N VAL A 252 -0.50 -1.46 -8.32
CA VAL A 252 -0.12 -1.36 -6.91
C VAL A 252 -0.99 -2.26 -6.04
N TYR A 253 -2.33 -2.17 -6.16
CA TYR A 253 -3.24 -2.97 -5.33
C TYR A 253 -3.02 -4.48 -5.50
N GLY A 254 -2.73 -4.91 -6.73
CA GLY A 254 -2.48 -6.31 -7.09
C GLY A 254 -1.13 -6.85 -6.62
N GLY A 255 -0.21 -5.99 -6.16
CA GLY A 255 1.06 -6.40 -5.57
C GLY A 255 2.30 -5.73 -6.16
N GLY A 256 2.18 -4.81 -7.10
CA GLY A 256 3.29 -3.99 -7.60
C GLY A 256 3.83 -3.03 -6.54
N GLY A 257 5.12 -2.70 -6.63
CA GLY A 257 5.76 -1.71 -5.76
C GLY A 257 5.52 -0.28 -6.23
N PHE A 258 5.48 0.67 -5.30
CA PHE A 258 5.44 2.09 -5.62
C PHE A 258 6.43 2.86 -4.75
N LEU A 259 7.22 3.73 -5.36
CA LEU A 259 8.08 4.68 -4.68
C LEU A 259 7.72 6.09 -5.14
N GLY A 260 7.63 7.01 -4.19
CA GLY A 260 7.56 8.43 -4.45
C GLY A 260 8.64 9.16 -3.66
N VAL A 261 9.20 10.21 -4.24
CA VAL A 261 10.03 11.15 -3.48
C VAL A 261 9.60 12.60 -3.69
N HIS A 262 9.73 13.38 -2.62
CA HIS A 262 9.62 14.84 -2.56
C HIS A 262 8.45 15.40 -3.39
N GLY A 263 8.65 15.82 -4.65
CA GLY A 263 7.59 16.36 -5.52
C GLY A 263 6.37 15.44 -5.70
N THR A 264 6.53 14.13 -5.49
CA THR A 264 5.47 13.12 -5.71
C THR A 264 4.20 13.36 -4.89
N SER A 265 4.27 14.02 -3.73
CA SER A 265 3.07 14.36 -2.94
C SER A 265 2.10 15.30 -3.66
N VAL A 266 2.55 16.01 -4.69
CA VAL A 266 1.76 16.91 -5.55
C VAL A 266 1.69 16.43 -7.00
N ALA A 267 2.03 15.17 -7.27
CA ALA A 267 1.69 14.53 -8.53
C ALA A 267 0.16 14.34 -8.63
N PHE A 268 -0.36 14.41 -9.85
CA PHE A 268 -1.80 14.35 -10.15
C PHE A 268 -2.61 15.45 -9.47
N THR A 269 -2.01 16.65 -9.41
CA THR A 269 -2.68 17.90 -9.04
C THR A 269 -2.60 18.88 -10.22
N ARG A 270 -3.58 19.78 -10.36
CA ARG A 270 -3.54 20.83 -11.38
C ARG A 270 -2.68 22.00 -10.87
N TRP A 271 -1.74 22.44 -11.72
CA TRP A 271 -0.79 23.51 -11.42
C TRP A 271 -1.14 24.80 -12.19
N PRO A 272 -0.91 26.02 -11.64
CA PRO A 272 -0.34 26.33 -10.32
C PRO A 272 -1.28 26.10 -9.14
N GLY A 273 -0.71 25.86 -7.96
CA GLY A 273 -1.45 25.79 -6.69
C GLY A 273 -1.77 24.38 -6.20
N ALA A 274 -1.37 23.33 -6.93
CA ALA A 274 -1.58 21.92 -6.57
C ALA A 274 -3.04 21.59 -6.22
N VAL A 275 -3.98 22.03 -7.08
CA VAL A 275 -5.41 21.72 -6.91
C VAL A 275 -5.63 20.21 -7.12
N GLU A 276 -6.27 19.54 -6.16
CA GLU A 276 -6.53 18.10 -6.22
C GLU A 276 -7.29 17.70 -7.49
N ASP A 277 -6.79 16.68 -8.20
CA ASP A 277 -7.44 16.12 -9.39
C ASP A 277 -7.70 14.61 -9.27
N TRP A 278 -6.82 13.89 -8.57
CA TRP A 278 -6.96 12.45 -8.37
C TRP A 278 -6.76 12.04 -6.90
N PRO A 279 -7.80 12.17 -6.06
CA PRO A 279 -7.72 11.90 -4.62
C PRO A 279 -7.23 10.49 -4.27
N GLU A 280 -7.59 9.48 -5.08
CA GLU A 280 -7.17 8.09 -4.87
C GLU A 280 -5.65 7.92 -4.89
N PHE A 281 -4.94 8.69 -5.72
CA PHE A 281 -3.47 8.68 -5.71
C PHE A 281 -2.92 9.20 -4.37
N GLY A 282 -3.55 10.23 -3.81
CA GLY A 282 -3.22 10.79 -2.49
C GLY A 282 -3.45 9.79 -1.37
N LEU A 283 -4.54 9.02 -1.46
CA LEU A 283 -4.81 7.91 -0.53
C LEU A 283 -3.76 6.80 -0.65
N MET A 284 -3.39 6.39 -1.87
CA MET A 284 -2.36 5.38 -2.09
C MET A 284 -1.01 5.80 -1.50
N LEU A 285 -0.59 7.05 -1.72
CA LEU A 285 0.65 7.59 -1.17
C LEU A 285 0.56 7.85 0.34
N SER A 286 -0.65 8.14 0.81
CA SER A 286 -0.97 8.70 2.13
C SER A 286 -0.36 10.08 2.37
N ALA A 287 -0.29 10.94 1.35
CA ALA A 287 0.19 12.31 1.49
C ALA A 287 -0.31 13.26 0.41
N ARG A 288 -0.52 14.51 0.84
CA ARG A 288 -0.72 15.69 0.00
C ARG A 288 -0.04 16.89 0.62
N GLY A 289 0.29 17.85 -0.23
CA GLY A 289 0.93 19.10 0.14
C GLY A 289 2.40 19.16 -0.23
N ALA A 290 2.86 20.39 -0.44
CA ALA A 290 4.26 20.74 -0.73
C ALA A 290 4.75 21.87 0.19
N GLN A 291 4.09 22.09 1.33
CA GLN A 291 4.44 23.18 2.24
C GLN A 291 5.80 22.89 2.88
N HIS A 292 6.72 23.83 2.75
CA HIS A 292 8.07 23.76 3.30
C HIS A 292 8.55 25.15 3.72
N ARG A 293 9.58 25.20 4.58
CA ARG A 293 10.13 26.46 5.09
C ARG A 293 11.18 27.04 4.16
N GLU A 294 12.16 26.23 3.77
CA GLU A 294 13.23 26.66 2.88
C GLU A 294 13.82 25.47 2.10
N PRO A 295 14.39 25.71 0.90
CA PRO A 295 14.96 24.63 0.08
C PRO A 295 16.17 23.92 0.66
N ARG A 296 16.80 24.48 1.71
CA ARG A 296 17.98 23.94 2.39
C ARG A 296 17.82 24.03 3.90
N GLU A 297 16.66 23.59 4.37
CA GLU A 297 16.29 23.61 5.78
C GLU A 297 17.20 22.67 6.55
N ARG A 298 17.76 23.12 7.66
CA ARG A 298 18.54 22.26 8.56
C ARG A 298 17.69 21.79 9.72
N VAL A 299 17.55 20.48 9.86
CA VAL A 299 16.76 19.85 10.93
C VAL A 299 17.53 18.69 11.58
N VAL A 300 17.14 18.35 12.80
CA VAL A 300 17.49 17.06 13.40
C VAL A 300 16.41 16.06 13.03
N ILE A 301 16.77 14.99 12.34
CA ILE A 301 15.88 13.88 11.99
C ILE A 301 15.92 12.85 13.12
N LYS A 302 14.74 12.42 13.59
CA LYS A 302 14.59 11.25 14.47
C LYS A 302 14.15 10.03 13.68
N LEU A 303 14.58 8.86 14.14
CA LEU A 303 14.07 7.56 13.67
C LEU A 303 12.85 7.20 14.52
N ASP A 304 11.65 7.18 13.91
CA ASP A 304 10.41 6.79 14.61
C ASP A 304 10.35 5.28 14.88
N ASP A 305 11.06 4.49 14.07
CA ASP A 305 11.18 3.05 14.26
C ASP A 305 12.63 2.58 14.05
N PRO A 306 13.52 2.75 15.05
CA PRO A 306 14.94 2.42 14.92
C PRO A 306 15.23 0.96 14.54
N GLY A 307 14.33 0.03 14.92
CA GLY A 307 14.45 -1.40 14.60
C GLY A 307 13.90 -1.80 13.23
N HIS A 308 13.34 -0.86 12.46
CA HIS A 308 12.83 -1.15 11.12
C HIS A 308 13.98 -1.52 10.16
N PRO A 309 13.85 -2.54 9.29
CA PRO A 309 14.93 -2.91 8.36
C PRO A 309 15.46 -1.76 7.51
N LEU A 310 14.58 -0.88 7.04
CA LEU A 310 14.97 0.31 6.27
C LEU A 310 15.75 1.35 7.08
N ASN A 311 15.60 1.39 8.40
CA ASN A 311 16.32 2.33 9.27
C ASN A 311 17.69 1.82 9.74
N ALA A 312 18.04 0.56 9.43
CA ALA A 312 19.28 -0.07 9.89
C ALA A 312 20.55 0.73 9.49
N VAL A 313 20.53 1.39 8.33
CA VAL A 313 21.63 2.22 7.83
C VAL A 313 22.00 3.38 8.76
N PHE A 314 21.07 3.86 9.59
CA PHE A 314 21.28 5.01 10.47
C PHE A 314 21.79 4.59 11.87
N GLY A 315 22.02 3.30 12.13
CA GLY A 315 22.60 2.82 13.38
C GLY A 315 21.75 3.10 14.63
N GLY A 316 20.43 3.28 14.46
CA GLY A 316 19.49 3.54 15.56
C GLY A 316 19.54 4.97 16.12
N GLN A 317 20.28 5.88 15.51
CA GLN A 317 20.45 7.26 15.98
C GLN A 317 19.81 8.26 15.01
N GLY A 318 19.24 9.32 15.56
CA GLY A 318 18.87 10.50 14.78
C GLY A 318 20.11 11.23 14.25
N PHE A 319 19.93 12.07 13.24
CA PHE A 319 21.02 12.79 12.58
C PHE A 319 20.58 14.17 12.10
N GLU A 320 21.51 15.11 12.07
CA GLU A 320 21.28 16.39 11.39
C GLU A 320 21.31 16.21 9.88
N TYR A 321 20.37 16.85 9.19
CA TYR A 321 20.31 16.83 7.73
C TYR A 321 19.83 18.16 7.16
N CYS A 322 20.15 18.39 5.89
CA CYS A 322 19.85 19.61 5.17
C CYS A 322 19.17 19.29 3.85
N ASP A 323 17.89 19.61 3.71
CA ASP A 323 17.13 19.46 2.46
C ASP A 323 15.87 20.34 2.46
N GLU A 324 14.99 20.20 1.47
CA GLU A 324 13.64 20.76 1.52
C GLU A 324 12.65 19.73 2.08
N PHE A 325 12.10 20.00 3.26
CA PHE A 325 11.18 19.08 3.95
C PHE A 325 9.72 19.52 3.79
N PHE A 326 8.96 18.75 3.01
CA PHE A 326 7.52 18.92 2.88
C PHE A 326 6.81 18.53 4.16
N ARG A 327 5.74 19.27 4.46
CA ARG A 327 4.86 19.11 5.61
C ARG A 327 3.49 18.76 5.07
N PHE A 328 2.97 17.61 5.49
CA PHE A 328 1.78 17.01 4.87
C PHE A 328 0.51 17.26 5.70
N HIS A 329 -0.58 17.49 4.98
CA HIS A 329 -1.94 17.46 5.50
C HIS A 329 -2.63 16.15 5.12
N ASP A 330 -3.96 16.08 5.31
CA ASP A 330 -4.76 14.92 4.89
C ASP A 330 -4.45 14.52 3.45
N PRO A 331 -4.27 13.21 3.15
CA PRO A 331 -4.62 12.06 3.98
C PRO A 331 -3.49 11.51 4.86
N TYR A 332 -2.38 12.23 5.09
CA TYR A 332 -1.31 11.75 5.96
C TYR A 332 -1.79 11.56 7.41
N SER A 333 -1.64 10.32 7.92
CA SER A 333 -1.87 9.98 9.33
C SER A 333 -1.03 8.76 9.74
N ARG A 334 -0.54 8.77 10.98
CA ARG A 334 0.13 7.62 11.63
C ARG A 334 -0.77 6.40 11.81
N ASP A 335 -2.09 6.55 11.65
CA ASP A 335 -3.06 5.44 11.59
C ASP A 335 -3.05 4.70 10.26
N ARG A 336 -2.43 5.28 9.22
CA ARG A 336 -2.36 4.73 7.86
C ARG A 336 -0.96 4.28 7.45
N VAL A 337 0.08 4.88 8.02
CA VAL A 337 1.47 4.64 7.60
C VAL A 337 2.40 4.24 8.74
N ARG A 338 3.43 3.47 8.40
CA ARG A 338 4.60 3.19 9.25
C ARG A 338 5.64 4.26 8.99
N VAL A 339 5.71 5.26 9.87
CA VAL A 339 6.68 6.36 9.80
C VAL A 339 8.06 5.81 10.16
N LEU A 340 9.04 6.12 9.31
CA LEU A 340 10.43 5.72 9.48
C LEU A 340 11.25 6.87 10.04
N LEU A 341 11.06 8.06 9.48
CA LEU A 341 11.80 9.29 9.77
C LEU A 341 10.81 10.43 10.00
N SER A 342 11.09 11.30 10.97
CA SER A 342 10.39 12.57 11.15
C SER A 342 11.33 13.65 11.70
N ILE A 343 10.90 14.91 11.67
CA ILE A 343 11.64 16.00 12.31
C ILE A 343 11.58 15.83 13.83
N ASP A 344 12.73 15.87 14.49
CA ASP A 344 12.83 16.00 15.95
C ASP A 344 12.56 17.45 16.33
N THR A 345 11.29 17.75 16.61
CA THR A 345 10.82 19.11 16.96
C THR A 345 11.33 19.60 18.31
N GLN A 346 11.87 18.72 19.15
CA GLN A 346 12.49 19.12 20.41
C GLN A 346 13.93 19.61 20.22
N LYS A 347 14.59 19.18 19.13
CA LYS A 347 15.97 19.55 18.79
C LYS A 347 16.09 20.46 17.59
N THR A 348 14.98 20.72 16.91
CA THR A 348 14.91 21.58 15.72
C THR A 348 14.14 22.85 16.06
N ASP A 349 14.76 24.00 15.86
CA ASP A 349 14.07 25.29 15.94
C ASP A 349 13.19 25.50 14.69
N LEU A 350 11.90 25.22 14.86
CA LEU A 350 10.88 25.37 13.82
C LEU A 350 10.44 26.82 13.58
N ASP A 351 10.84 27.75 14.44
CA ASP A 351 10.44 29.16 14.37
C ASP A 351 11.58 30.08 13.86
N ARG A 352 12.78 29.52 13.67
CA ARG A 352 13.92 30.22 13.05
C ARG A 352 13.58 30.95 11.74
N GLU A 353 14.02 32.20 11.61
CA GLU A 353 13.91 32.96 10.35
C GLU A 353 15.11 32.69 9.40
N PRO A 354 14.92 32.80 8.07
CA PRO A 354 13.65 33.03 7.37
C PRO A 354 12.83 31.74 7.29
N HIS A 355 11.52 31.81 7.52
CA HIS A 355 10.63 30.68 7.25
C HIS A 355 9.52 31.06 6.24
N ARG A 356 9.25 30.16 5.28
CA ARG A 356 8.11 30.29 4.37
C ARG A 356 6.93 29.45 4.85
N GLY A 357 5.73 29.97 4.62
CA GLY A 357 4.49 29.27 4.95
C GLY A 357 4.12 29.35 6.43
N ARG A 358 3.02 28.69 6.78
CA ARG A 358 2.56 28.58 8.16
C ARG A 358 3.06 27.28 8.77
N ARG A 359 2.95 27.15 10.09
CA ARG A 359 3.06 25.84 10.75
C ARG A 359 1.87 25.00 10.29
N GLU A 360 2.13 24.00 9.45
CA GLU A 360 1.08 23.22 8.76
C GLU A 360 0.32 22.30 9.71
N ARG A 361 0.99 21.82 10.77
CA ARG A 361 0.45 20.83 11.69
C ARG A 361 0.44 21.32 13.12
N ALA A 362 -0.75 21.33 13.72
CA ALA A 362 -0.96 21.73 15.11
C ALA A 362 -0.45 20.69 16.12
N ASP A 363 -0.23 19.45 15.69
CA ASP A 363 0.24 18.35 16.54
C ASP A 363 1.75 18.07 16.42
N ASP A 364 2.47 18.90 15.66
CA ASP A 364 3.92 18.80 15.47
C ASP A 364 4.44 17.49 14.88
N ASP A 365 3.59 16.77 14.16
CA ASP A 365 3.96 15.52 13.51
C ASP A 365 4.45 15.71 12.07
N TYR A 366 5.74 16.00 11.89
CA TYR A 366 6.35 16.20 10.57
C TYR A 366 7.10 14.95 10.09
N ALA A 367 6.37 13.95 9.59
CA ALA A 367 6.97 12.78 8.96
C ALA A 367 7.72 13.12 7.67
N LEU A 368 8.89 12.50 7.49
CA LEU A 368 9.79 12.70 6.37
C LEU A 368 9.90 11.47 5.46
N ALA A 369 9.71 10.26 6.02
CA ALA A 369 9.67 9.03 5.25
C ALA A 369 8.76 8.00 5.90
N TRP A 370 8.06 7.21 5.09
CA TRP A 370 7.21 6.12 5.57
C TRP A 370 7.05 5.00 4.55
N VAL A 371 6.58 3.87 5.05
CA VAL A 371 6.08 2.76 4.24
C VAL A 371 4.63 2.44 4.59
N ARG A 372 3.91 1.88 3.62
CA ARG A 372 2.59 1.29 3.85
C ARG A 372 2.31 0.16 2.88
N SER A 373 1.37 -0.69 3.25
CA SER A 373 0.70 -1.56 2.28
C SER A 373 -0.52 -0.84 1.71
N PHE A 374 -0.79 -1.06 0.43
CA PHE A 374 -2.00 -0.62 -0.25
C PHE A 374 -2.51 -1.76 -1.13
N GLY A 375 -3.56 -2.44 -0.69
CA GLY A 375 -3.84 -3.81 -1.15
C GLY A 375 -2.68 -4.74 -0.78
N ARG A 376 -2.08 -5.39 -1.78
CA ARG A 376 -0.82 -6.17 -1.67
C ARG A 376 0.43 -5.35 -2.01
N GLY A 377 0.23 -4.12 -2.52
CA GLY A 377 1.31 -3.24 -2.96
C GLY A 377 2.15 -2.74 -1.80
N ARG A 378 3.42 -2.47 -2.09
CA ARG A 378 4.41 -1.95 -1.14
C ARG A 378 4.73 -0.52 -1.55
N VAL A 379 4.24 0.43 -0.76
CA VAL A 379 4.35 1.87 -1.06
C VAL A 379 5.39 2.46 -0.12
N PHE A 380 6.37 3.15 -0.69
CA PHE A 380 7.37 3.94 0.01
C PHE A 380 7.25 5.40 -0.41
N TYR A 381 7.39 6.31 0.55
CA TYR A 381 7.55 7.73 0.27
C TYR A 381 8.62 8.36 1.14
N CYS A 382 9.37 9.32 0.57
CA CYS A 382 10.32 10.13 1.31
C CYS A 382 10.41 11.56 0.76
N THR A 383 10.36 12.57 1.62
CA THR A 383 10.49 13.97 1.22
C THR A 383 11.93 14.39 0.89
N ILE A 384 12.93 13.61 1.28
CA ILE A 384 14.35 13.98 1.21
C ILE A 384 14.89 13.70 -0.20
N ALA A 385 14.57 14.52 -1.19
CA ALA A 385 15.07 14.34 -2.54
C ALA A 385 15.10 15.64 -3.36
N HIS A 386 15.04 16.78 -2.68
CA HIS A 386 14.97 18.07 -3.35
C HIS A 386 16.34 18.50 -3.87
N ASN A 387 17.36 18.43 -3.00
CA ASN A 387 18.72 18.84 -3.35
C ASN A 387 19.50 17.71 -4.05
N PRO A 388 20.30 18.02 -5.11
CA PRO A 388 21.15 17.05 -5.79
C PRO A 388 22.12 16.28 -4.88
N GLU A 389 22.60 16.92 -3.82
CA GLU A 389 23.58 16.39 -2.86
C GLU A 389 23.06 15.17 -2.10
N VAL A 390 21.75 14.97 -2.00
CA VAL A 390 21.13 13.78 -1.40
C VAL A 390 21.61 12.50 -2.11
N PHE A 391 21.75 12.55 -3.43
CA PHE A 391 22.18 11.42 -4.25
C PHE A 391 23.70 11.24 -4.30
N GLN A 392 24.44 12.06 -3.54
CA GLN A 392 25.87 11.94 -3.32
C GLN A 392 26.18 11.50 -1.87
N ASP A 393 25.17 11.36 -1.01
CA ASP A 393 25.34 10.88 0.37
C ASP A 393 25.27 9.33 0.41
N PRO A 394 26.35 8.63 0.81
CA PRO A 394 26.36 7.17 0.89
C PRO A 394 25.29 6.59 1.82
N ARG A 395 24.91 7.29 2.90
CA ARG A 395 23.87 6.84 3.84
C ARG A 395 22.50 6.92 3.19
N MET A 396 22.21 7.99 2.45
CA MET A 396 20.94 8.14 1.75
C MET A 396 20.80 7.18 0.58
N LEU A 397 21.86 6.93 -0.20
CA LEU A 397 21.80 5.93 -1.27
C LEU A 397 21.57 4.50 -0.72
N ARG A 398 22.17 4.16 0.42
CA ARG A 398 21.88 2.89 1.12
C ARG A 398 20.42 2.82 1.60
N PHE A 399 19.88 3.92 2.13
CA PHE A 399 18.47 4.01 2.52
C PHE A 399 17.54 3.79 1.30
N TYR A 400 17.80 4.46 0.18
CA TYR A 400 17.02 4.29 -1.04
C TYR A 400 17.16 2.91 -1.67
N LEU A 401 18.34 2.29 -1.60
CA LEU A 401 18.50 0.91 -2.05
C LEU A 401 17.60 -0.05 -1.27
N GLY A 402 17.58 0.09 0.06
CA GLY A 402 16.64 -0.65 0.91
C GLY A 402 15.19 -0.39 0.53
N ALA A 403 14.82 0.88 0.30
CA ALA A 403 13.46 1.26 -0.08
C ALA A 403 13.04 0.66 -1.43
N VAL A 404 13.95 0.63 -2.42
CA VAL A 404 13.72 -0.05 -3.71
C VAL A 404 13.55 -1.55 -3.52
N GLN A 405 14.40 -2.20 -2.73
CA GLN A 405 14.25 -3.64 -2.46
C GLN A 405 12.97 -3.97 -1.68
N PHE A 406 12.51 -3.07 -0.80
CA PHE A 406 11.21 -3.18 -0.16
C PHE A 406 10.07 -3.10 -1.19
N ALA A 407 10.06 -2.07 -2.04
CA ALA A 407 9.03 -1.90 -3.05
C ALA A 407 8.99 -3.08 -4.05
N LEU A 408 10.15 -3.57 -4.47
CA LEU A 408 10.28 -4.75 -5.33
C LEU A 408 9.84 -6.04 -4.62
N GLY A 409 9.86 -6.06 -3.29
CA GLY A 409 9.46 -7.21 -2.46
C GLY A 409 10.60 -8.19 -2.17
N ASP A 410 11.85 -7.76 -2.30
CA ASP A 410 13.04 -8.54 -1.94
C ASP A 410 13.44 -8.36 -0.48
N LEU A 411 13.19 -7.18 0.10
CA LEU A 411 13.42 -6.88 1.51
C LEU A 411 12.10 -6.91 2.29
N PRO A 412 11.79 -7.99 3.03
CA PRO A 412 10.62 -8.03 3.90
C PRO A 412 10.70 -6.91 4.93
N SER A 413 9.66 -6.10 5.02
CA SER A 413 9.56 -5.04 6.03
C SER A 413 8.11 -4.91 6.50
N PRO A 414 7.87 -4.77 7.81
CA PRO A 414 6.53 -4.60 8.34
C PRO A 414 5.95 -3.25 7.92
N THR A 415 4.65 -3.20 7.67
CA THR A 415 3.95 -1.97 7.28
C THR A 415 2.78 -1.65 8.21
N LEU A 416 2.73 -2.24 9.41
CA LEU A 416 1.69 -1.94 10.37
C LEU A 416 1.79 -0.44 10.73
N PRO A 417 0.68 0.34 10.64
CA PRO A 417 0.72 1.76 10.91
C PRO A 417 1.27 2.09 12.30
N SER A 418 1.97 3.21 12.41
CA SER A 418 2.72 3.58 13.61
C SER A 418 1.82 3.70 14.85
N ALA A 419 0.60 4.20 14.67
CA ALA A 419 -0.38 4.33 15.76
C ALA A 419 -0.90 2.97 16.26
N LYS A 420 -0.73 1.89 15.49
CA LYS A 420 -1.17 0.54 15.84
C LYS A 420 -0.06 -0.31 16.49
N LEU A 421 1.11 0.28 16.75
CA LEU A 421 2.24 -0.44 17.33
C LEU A 421 2.16 -0.55 18.84
N THR A 422 1.64 -1.69 19.30
CA THR A 422 1.74 -2.12 20.70
C THR A 422 2.94 -3.07 20.89
N PRO A 423 3.38 -3.33 22.15
CA PRO A 423 4.37 -4.37 22.41
C PRO A 423 3.97 -5.74 21.83
N ALA A 424 2.69 -6.11 21.94
CA ALA A 424 2.17 -7.35 21.36
C ALA A 424 2.21 -7.34 19.83
N ALA A 425 1.85 -6.23 19.18
CA ALA A 425 1.94 -6.09 17.72
C ALA A 425 3.39 -6.23 17.23
N ARG A 426 4.36 -5.65 17.94
CA ARG A 426 5.79 -5.81 17.63
C ARG A 426 6.27 -7.26 17.83
N ALA A 427 5.79 -7.94 18.87
CA ALA A 427 6.06 -9.35 19.09
C ALA A 427 5.52 -10.21 17.94
N GLN A 428 4.28 -9.93 17.50
CA GLN A 428 3.64 -10.58 16.34
C GLN A 428 4.41 -10.31 15.04
N GLU A 429 4.88 -9.08 14.79
CA GLU A 429 5.73 -8.75 13.63
C GLU A 429 7.01 -9.61 13.61
N ARG A 430 7.70 -9.79 14.75
CA ARG A 430 8.91 -10.65 14.83
C ARG A 430 8.61 -12.12 14.58
N LEU A 431 7.45 -12.59 15.04
CA LEU A 431 6.99 -13.96 14.81
C LEU A 431 6.48 -14.17 13.37
N GLY A 432 6.19 -13.09 12.64
CA GLY A 432 5.54 -13.15 11.33
C GLY A 432 4.05 -13.51 11.44
N TRP A 433 3.42 -13.25 12.58
CA TRP A 433 2.02 -13.57 12.84
C TRP A 433 1.12 -12.37 12.56
N ARG A 434 -0.01 -12.61 11.89
CA ARG A 434 -0.94 -11.57 11.44
C ARG A 434 -2.34 -11.87 11.96
N PRO A 435 -2.76 -11.29 13.10
CA PRO A 435 -4.06 -11.58 13.68
C PRO A 435 -5.18 -10.91 12.88
N ALA A 436 -6.13 -11.72 12.38
CA ALA A 436 -7.21 -11.26 11.53
C ALA A 436 -8.55 -11.73 12.08
N VAL A 437 -9.57 -10.86 12.11
CA VAL A 437 -10.94 -11.33 12.38
C VAL A 437 -11.38 -12.24 11.23
N THR A 438 -11.89 -13.43 11.52
CA THR A 438 -12.60 -14.21 10.50
C THR A 438 -14.01 -13.66 10.36
N ALA A 439 -14.38 -13.17 9.17
CA ALA A 439 -15.67 -12.49 8.97
C ALA A 439 -16.88 -13.36 9.33
N TYR A 440 -16.74 -14.70 9.32
CA TYR A 440 -17.79 -15.61 9.77
C TYR A 440 -18.21 -15.39 11.22
N THR A 441 -17.30 -14.97 12.11
CA THR A 441 -17.57 -14.54 13.49
C THR A 441 -18.69 -13.50 13.57
N PHE A 442 -18.78 -12.62 12.58
CA PHE A 442 -19.76 -11.54 12.50
C PHE A 442 -20.66 -11.65 11.26
N HIS A 443 -20.89 -12.85 10.72
CA HIS A 443 -21.68 -13.05 9.48
C HIS A 443 -23.14 -12.57 9.57
N LYS A 444 -23.67 -12.36 10.78
CA LYS A 444 -24.99 -11.72 11.00
C LYS A 444 -25.00 -10.21 10.73
N PHE A 445 -23.83 -9.62 10.57
CA PHE A 445 -23.61 -8.22 10.23
C PHE A 445 -23.08 -8.09 8.81
N THR A 446 -23.18 -6.89 8.25
CA THR A 446 -22.54 -6.56 6.98
C THR A 446 -21.01 -6.54 7.11
N LEU A 447 -20.31 -6.61 5.97
CA LEU A 447 -18.85 -6.47 5.91
C LEU A 447 -18.41 -5.13 6.52
N PHE A 448 -19.13 -4.03 6.25
CA PHE A 448 -18.75 -2.71 6.77
C PHE A 448 -18.85 -2.64 8.30
N GLU A 449 -19.90 -3.23 8.88
CA GLU A 449 -20.04 -3.38 10.34
C GLU A 449 -18.98 -4.33 10.93
N THR A 450 -18.59 -5.37 10.18
CA THR A 450 -17.51 -6.30 10.54
C THR A 450 -16.16 -5.59 10.59
N ILE A 451 -15.87 -4.71 9.62
CA ILE A 451 -14.68 -3.85 9.63
C ILE A 451 -14.68 -2.94 10.87
N ASP A 452 -15.83 -2.32 11.20
CA ASP A 452 -15.94 -1.47 12.39
C ASP A 452 -15.73 -2.25 13.69
N LYS A 453 -16.23 -3.48 13.77
CA LYS A 453 -15.98 -4.38 14.92
C LYS A 453 -14.50 -4.80 14.99
N THR A 454 -13.85 -5.02 13.85
CA THR A 454 -12.42 -5.33 13.77
C THR A 454 -11.58 -4.18 14.34
N VAL A 455 -11.92 -2.93 14.00
CA VAL A 455 -11.29 -1.73 14.58
C VAL A 455 -11.50 -1.66 16.09
N LYS A 456 -12.72 -1.95 16.59
CA LYS A 456 -13.02 -1.96 18.04
C LYS A 456 -12.20 -3.00 18.81
N LEU A 457 -11.84 -4.11 18.17
CA LEU A 457 -10.96 -5.14 18.74
C LEU A 457 -9.47 -4.76 18.68
N GLY A 458 -9.13 -3.63 18.07
CA GLY A 458 -7.74 -3.19 17.89
C GLY A 458 -6.98 -4.01 16.86
N LEU A 459 -7.67 -4.79 16.01
CA LEU A 459 -7.04 -5.68 15.04
C LEU A 459 -6.82 -4.98 13.69
N PRO A 460 -5.67 -5.19 13.03
CA PRO A 460 -5.36 -4.54 11.75
C PRO A 460 -5.75 -5.35 10.51
N TYR A 461 -6.21 -6.59 10.68
CA TYR A 461 -6.47 -7.51 9.58
C TYR A 461 -7.86 -8.15 9.66
N LEU A 462 -8.35 -8.57 8.49
CA LEU A 462 -9.63 -9.24 8.29
C LEU A 462 -9.45 -10.40 7.31
N GLU A 463 -10.20 -11.48 7.52
CA GLU A 463 -10.47 -12.52 6.54
C GLU A 463 -11.90 -12.34 6.01
N GLY A 464 -12.05 -12.15 4.70
CA GLY A 464 -13.34 -11.89 4.07
C GLY A 464 -14.17 -13.16 3.83
N LEU A 465 -15.47 -12.98 3.58
CA LEU A 465 -16.43 -14.08 3.43
C LEU A 465 -17.32 -13.86 2.20
N SER A 466 -17.33 -14.82 1.28
CA SER A 466 -17.96 -14.65 -0.03
C SER A 466 -19.47 -14.41 -0.02
N PHE A 467 -20.17 -14.87 1.01
CA PHE A 467 -21.62 -14.75 1.15
C PHE A 467 -22.04 -13.69 2.19
N GLN A 468 -21.11 -12.84 2.63
CA GLN A 468 -21.44 -11.71 3.50
C GLN A 468 -21.89 -10.50 2.68
N LYS A 469 -22.99 -9.86 3.10
CA LYS A 469 -23.46 -8.62 2.50
C LYS A 469 -22.45 -7.49 2.73
N VAL A 470 -22.15 -6.70 1.69
CA VAL A 470 -21.15 -5.62 1.77
C VAL A 470 -21.58 -4.52 2.76
N SER A 471 -22.74 -3.91 2.52
CA SER A 471 -23.33 -2.89 3.40
C SER A 471 -24.84 -2.79 3.17
N LYS A 472 -25.50 -1.82 3.82
CA LYS A 472 -26.92 -1.51 3.54
C LYS A 472 -27.09 -0.88 2.16
N GLU A 473 -26.12 -0.07 1.74
CA GLU A 473 -26.07 0.65 0.47
C GLU A 473 -25.64 -0.26 -0.69
N ILE A 474 -24.80 -1.26 -0.42
CA ILE A 474 -24.42 -2.32 -1.35
C ILE A 474 -24.97 -3.66 -0.82
N PRO A 475 -26.26 -3.99 -1.04
CA PRO A 475 -26.90 -5.20 -0.51
C PRO A 475 -26.54 -6.47 -1.30
N LYS A 476 -25.37 -6.49 -1.92
CA LYS A 476 -24.80 -7.63 -2.64
C LYS A 476 -23.84 -8.39 -1.75
N ASP A 477 -23.61 -9.65 -2.07
CA ASP A 477 -22.57 -10.45 -1.41
C ASP A 477 -21.19 -9.94 -1.83
N LEU A 478 -20.19 -10.08 -0.97
CA LEU A 478 -18.79 -9.79 -1.31
C LEU A 478 -18.25 -10.87 -2.25
N ASP A 479 -18.57 -10.80 -3.54
CA ASP A 479 -18.18 -11.82 -4.52
C ASP A 479 -17.90 -11.24 -5.93
N PRO A 480 -17.50 -12.06 -6.91
CA PRO A 480 -17.14 -11.60 -8.26
C PRO A 480 -18.24 -10.88 -9.06
N ARG A 481 -19.48 -10.77 -8.55
CA ARG A 481 -20.58 -10.04 -9.18
C ARG A 481 -20.59 -8.55 -8.83
N LEU A 482 -19.73 -8.11 -7.90
CA LEU A 482 -19.55 -6.69 -7.61
C LEU A 482 -18.94 -5.94 -8.81
N THR A 483 -19.34 -4.69 -9.00
CA THR A 483 -18.71 -3.80 -9.97
C THR A 483 -17.36 -3.28 -9.45
N ASP A 484 -16.53 -2.74 -10.34
CA ASP A 484 -15.24 -2.16 -9.95
C ASP A 484 -15.37 -0.98 -8.99
N GLU A 485 -16.42 -0.18 -9.13
CA GLU A 485 -16.73 0.91 -8.19
C GLU A 485 -17.19 0.38 -6.82
N GLU A 486 -17.99 -0.69 -6.77
CA GLU A 486 -18.37 -1.33 -5.50
C GLU A 486 -17.15 -1.91 -4.78
N ILE A 487 -16.23 -2.54 -5.53
CA ILE A 487 -14.93 -3.00 -5.00
C ILE A 487 -14.11 -1.81 -4.50
N ALA A 488 -14.06 -0.70 -5.25
CA ALA A 488 -13.36 0.51 -4.81
C ALA A 488 -13.92 1.08 -3.50
N GLN A 489 -15.24 1.01 -3.29
CA GLN A 489 -15.87 1.41 -2.02
C GLN A 489 -15.46 0.49 -0.86
N VAL A 490 -15.39 -0.84 -1.07
CA VAL A 490 -14.84 -1.78 -0.08
C VAL A 490 -13.39 -1.44 0.26
N ARG A 491 -12.55 -1.21 -0.75
CA ARG A 491 -11.14 -0.82 -0.58
C ARG A 491 -11.02 0.49 0.22
N ARG A 492 -11.85 1.50 -0.08
CA ARG A 492 -11.86 2.78 0.66
C ARG A 492 -12.31 2.61 2.10
N LYS A 493 -13.31 1.76 2.39
CA LYS A 493 -13.74 1.47 3.77
C LYS A 493 -12.63 0.78 4.57
N LEU A 494 -11.95 -0.20 3.98
CA LEU A 494 -10.80 -0.88 4.58
C LEU A 494 -9.65 0.10 4.87
N ASP A 495 -9.28 0.90 3.88
CA ASP A 495 -8.22 1.91 3.98
C ASP A 495 -8.53 2.98 5.05
N ALA A 496 -9.76 3.49 5.08
CA ALA A 496 -10.21 4.46 6.09
C ALA A 496 -10.19 3.90 7.52
N ALA A 497 -10.43 2.59 7.68
CA ALA A 497 -10.34 1.88 8.95
C ALA A 497 -8.88 1.48 9.32
N GLY A 498 -7.94 1.65 8.39
CA GLY A 498 -6.58 1.09 8.51
C GLY A 498 -6.59 -0.44 8.66
N VAL A 499 -7.57 -1.13 8.08
CA VAL A 499 -7.73 -2.59 8.10
C VAL A 499 -7.37 -3.15 6.72
N ARG A 500 -6.66 -4.28 6.67
CA ARG A 500 -6.39 -5.00 5.42
C ARG A 500 -7.08 -6.36 5.40
N MET A 501 -7.70 -6.70 4.28
CA MET A 501 -8.20 -8.05 4.04
C MET A 501 -7.06 -8.92 3.53
N LEU A 502 -6.59 -9.88 4.33
CA LEU A 502 -5.45 -10.74 3.98
C LEU A 502 -5.89 -12.01 3.27
N THR A 503 -6.98 -12.60 3.76
CA THR A 503 -7.51 -13.87 3.28
C THR A 503 -8.99 -13.71 2.95
N TYR A 504 -9.53 -14.61 2.13
CA TYR A 504 -10.94 -14.56 1.75
C TYR A 504 -11.48 -15.97 1.50
N TYR A 505 -12.54 -16.31 2.22
CA TYR A 505 -13.25 -17.58 2.07
C TYR A 505 -14.14 -17.55 0.83
N TYR A 506 -13.89 -18.50 -0.07
CA TYR A 506 -14.70 -18.76 -1.25
C TYR A 506 -14.93 -20.28 -1.36
N HIS A 507 -16.14 -20.73 -1.03
CA HIS A 507 -16.44 -22.13 -0.73
C HIS A 507 -15.84 -23.12 -1.75
N SER A 508 -16.07 -22.95 -3.05
CA SER A 508 -15.54 -23.87 -4.06
C SER A 508 -15.09 -23.10 -5.30
N ILE A 509 -13.78 -23.01 -5.50
CA ILE A 509 -13.21 -22.42 -6.72
C ILE A 509 -13.44 -23.40 -7.88
N PRO A 510 -14.07 -22.97 -8.99
CA PRO A 510 -14.38 -23.85 -10.12
C PRO A 510 -13.13 -24.24 -10.89
N GLY A 511 -13.13 -25.45 -11.48
CA GLY A 511 -12.04 -25.95 -12.33
C GLY A 511 -12.09 -25.46 -13.78
N ASP A 512 -13.19 -24.83 -14.19
CA ASP A 512 -13.31 -24.14 -15.48
C ASP A 512 -12.40 -22.90 -15.50
N GLU A 513 -11.63 -22.73 -16.58
CA GLU A 513 -10.61 -21.67 -16.64
C GLU A 513 -11.21 -20.26 -16.62
N ALA A 514 -12.36 -20.05 -17.26
CA ALA A 514 -12.97 -18.72 -17.34
C ALA A 514 -13.55 -18.32 -15.99
N GLU A 515 -14.23 -19.25 -15.29
CA GLU A 515 -14.77 -18.99 -13.96
C GLU A 515 -13.66 -18.91 -12.90
N CYS A 516 -12.63 -19.76 -12.97
CA CYS A 516 -11.47 -19.67 -12.09
C CYS A 516 -10.77 -18.31 -12.25
N ARG A 517 -10.60 -17.82 -13.48
CA ARG A 517 -10.05 -16.49 -13.76
C ARG A 517 -10.85 -15.38 -13.10
N LYS A 518 -12.19 -15.42 -13.18
CA LYS A 518 -13.04 -14.40 -12.53
C LYS A 518 -12.82 -14.36 -11.02
N VAL A 519 -12.70 -15.52 -10.37
CA VAL A 519 -12.44 -15.60 -8.93
C VAL A 519 -11.07 -15.03 -8.58
N PHE A 520 -10.01 -15.42 -9.30
CA PHE A 520 -8.66 -14.91 -9.03
C PHE A 520 -8.49 -13.43 -9.36
N GLU A 521 -9.11 -12.91 -10.43
CA GLU A 521 -9.17 -11.48 -10.70
C GLU A 521 -9.88 -10.73 -9.59
N PHE A 522 -10.98 -11.27 -9.07
CA PHE A 522 -11.68 -10.68 -7.93
C PHE A 522 -10.78 -10.64 -6.68
N GLY A 523 -10.08 -11.73 -6.36
CA GLY A 523 -9.10 -11.77 -5.28
C GLY A 523 -7.97 -10.73 -5.46
N ARG A 524 -7.41 -10.63 -6.67
CA ARG A 524 -6.40 -9.61 -7.02
C ARG A 524 -6.96 -8.21 -6.82
N LYS A 525 -8.20 -7.96 -7.25
CA LYS A 525 -8.87 -6.69 -7.04
C LYS A 525 -9.12 -6.42 -5.54
N LEU A 526 -9.48 -7.41 -4.72
CA LEU A 526 -9.58 -7.18 -3.27
C LEU A 526 -8.23 -7.02 -2.57
N GLY A 527 -7.12 -7.40 -3.21
CA GLY A 527 -5.78 -7.30 -2.64
C GLY A 527 -5.51 -8.37 -1.58
N ILE A 528 -6.16 -9.53 -1.68
CA ILE A 528 -5.93 -10.67 -0.77
C ILE A 528 -4.65 -11.42 -1.13
N GLU A 529 -4.09 -12.13 -0.16
CA GLU A 529 -2.88 -12.96 -0.32
C GLU A 529 -3.21 -14.45 -0.42
N ALA A 530 -4.35 -14.90 0.12
CA ALA A 530 -4.79 -16.29 0.01
C ALA A 530 -6.33 -16.42 -0.04
N PHE A 531 -6.81 -17.42 -0.79
CA PHE A 531 -8.17 -17.95 -0.67
C PHE A 531 -8.22 -19.06 0.36
N LEU A 532 -9.35 -19.20 1.05
CA LEU A 532 -9.76 -20.41 1.74
C LEU A 532 -10.86 -21.07 0.91
N SER A 533 -10.69 -22.35 0.53
CA SER A 533 -11.61 -23.01 -0.39
C SER A 533 -11.61 -24.52 -0.26
N GLU A 534 -12.70 -25.15 -0.70
CA GLU A 534 -12.96 -26.59 -0.79
C GLU A 534 -13.37 -26.95 -2.23
N PRO A 535 -12.44 -26.82 -3.20
CA PRO A 535 -12.73 -27.15 -4.60
C PRO A 535 -12.93 -28.67 -4.78
N ASP A 536 -13.47 -29.09 -5.93
CA ASP A 536 -13.32 -30.49 -6.37
C ASP A 536 -11.82 -30.77 -6.56
N PRO A 537 -11.26 -31.87 -6.04
CA PRO A 537 -9.85 -32.23 -6.26
C PRO A 537 -9.41 -32.23 -7.74
N LYS A 538 -10.33 -32.47 -8.69
CA LYS A 538 -10.08 -32.38 -10.14
C LYS A 538 -9.79 -30.97 -10.63
N ALA A 539 -10.20 -29.94 -9.89
CA ALA A 539 -9.95 -28.54 -10.21
C ALA A 539 -8.54 -28.07 -9.81
N LEU A 540 -7.81 -28.84 -8.99
CA LEU A 540 -6.55 -28.39 -8.37
C LEU A 540 -5.46 -28.05 -9.40
N ASP A 541 -5.41 -28.74 -10.54
CA ASP A 541 -4.43 -28.43 -11.60
C ASP A 541 -4.68 -27.05 -12.22
N THR A 542 -5.95 -26.73 -12.50
CA THR A 542 -6.33 -25.39 -12.98
C THR A 542 -6.03 -24.35 -11.91
N ILE A 543 -6.46 -24.61 -10.67
CA ILE A 543 -6.26 -23.68 -9.54
C ILE A 543 -4.78 -23.38 -9.32
N GLU A 544 -3.91 -24.39 -9.37
CA GLU A 544 -2.46 -24.21 -9.22
C GLU A 544 -1.86 -23.31 -10.31
N ARG A 545 -2.30 -23.45 -11.58
CA ARG A 545 -1.90 -22.52 -12.65
C ARG A 545 -2.28 -21.08 -12.31
N PHE A 546 -3.48 -20.87 -11.77
CA PHE A 546 -3.94 -19.54 -11.37
C PHE A 546 -3.23 -19.03 -10.11
N CYS A 547 -2.93 -19.88 -9.13
CA CYS A 547 -2.09 -19.51 -7.99
C CYS A 547 -0.76 -18.91 -8.48
N ASN A 548 -0.09 -19.58 -9.43
CA ASN A 548 1.18 -19.12 -9.99
C ASN A 548 1.03 -17.83 -10.80
N ALA A 549 -0.02 -17.71 -11.63
CA ALA A 549 -0.23 -16.54 -12.48
C ALA A 549 -0.54 -15.25 -11.67
N TYR A 550 -1.26 -15.39 -10.55
CA TYR A 550 -1.68 -14.26 -9.71
C TYR A 550 -0.80 -14.06 -8.47
N GLY A 551 0.02 -15.05 -8.15
CA GLY A 551 0.77 -15.11 -6.89
C GLY A 551 -0.15 -15.11 -5.67
N ILE A 552 -1.37 -15.65 -5.78
CA ILE A 552 -2.35 -15.76 -4.69
C ILE A 552 -2.38 -17.22 -4.26
N ARG A 553 -2.31 -17.47 -2.95
CA ARG A 553 -2.34 -18.83 -2.40
C ARG A 553 -3.77 -19.39 -2.38
N VAL A 554 -3.90 -20.70 -2.36
CA VAL A 554 -5.15 -21.39 -2.03
C VAL A 554 -4.89 -22.34 -0.87
N ALA A 555 -5.58 -22.07 0.24
CA ALA A 555 -5.56 -22.88 1.44
C ALA A 555 -6.82 -23.76 1.45
N LEU A 556 -6.64 -25.06 1.29
CA LEU A 556 -7.69 -26.07 1.30
C LEU A 556 -8.28 -26.16 2.70
N HIS A 557 -9.54 -25.75 2.84
CA HIS A 557 -10.21 -25.59 4.11
C HIS A 557 -10.82 -26.91 4.58
N ASN A 558 -10.72 -27.21 5.89
CA ASN A 558 -11.29 -28.42 6.46
C ASN A 558 -12.63 -28.13 7.16
N HIS A 559 -13.68 -28.86 6.78
CA HIS A 559 -14.86 -29.08 7.65
C HIS A 559 -14.85 -30.51 8.21
N ASP A 560 -15.96 -30.94 8.82
CA ASP A 560 -16.17 -32.31 9.25
C ASP A 560 -16.09 -33.33 8.08
N PRO A 561 -15.91 -34.64 8.37
CA PRO A 561 -15.72 -35.66 7.34
C PRO A 561 -16.86 -35.78 6.32
N LYS A 562 -18.09 -35.37 6.66
CA LYS A 562 -19.24 -35.42 5.76
C LYS A 562 -19.26 -34.20 4.85
N ALA A 563 -19.02 -33.01 5.40
CA ALA A 563 -18.97 -31.78 4.61
C ALA A 563 -17.73 -31.70 3.71
N SER A 564 -16.59 -32.20 4.18
CA SER A 564 -15.29 -32.08 3.51
C SER A 564 -14.52 -33.40 3.43
N PRO A 565 -15.05 -34.42 2.72
CA PRO A 565 -14.48 -35.78 2.71
C PRO A 565 -13.04 -35.85 2.19
N HIS A 566 -12.61 -34.87 1.40
CA HIS A 566 -11.27 -34.76 0.85
C HIS A 566 -10.29 -33.97 1.73
N TYR A 567 -10.77 -33.07 2.59
CA TYR A 567 -9.93 -32.09 3.28
C TYR A 567 -10.01 -32.14 4.81
N TRP A 568 -10.95 -32.89 5.41
CA TRP A 568 -11.17 -32.92 6.86
C TRP A 568 -9.96 -33.31 7.71
N HIS A 569 -9.00 -34.08 7.15
CA HIS A 569 -7.81 -34.56 7.87
C HIS A 569 -6.51 -33.97 7.28
N PRO A 570 -5.53 -33.55 8.12
CA PRO A 570 -4.25 -33.00 7.67
C PRO A 570 -3.50 -33.85 6.63
N GLU A 571 -3.44 -35.16 6.83
CA GLU A 571 -2.75 -36.08 5.91
C GLU A 571 -3.42 -36.15 4.53
N LYS A 572 -4.74 -35.97 4.45
CA LYS A 572 -5.46 -35.97 3.17
C LYS A 572 -5.12 -34.72 2.35
N ILE A 573 -5.07 -33.56 3.01
CA ILE A 573 -4.62 -32.32 2.36
C ILE A 573 -3.16 -32.48 1.91
N LEU A 574 -2.29 -33.00 2.78
CA LEU A 574 -0.87 -33.20 2.46
C LEU A 574 -0.69 -34.11 1.23
N ALA A 575 -1.45 -35.20 1.14
CA ALA A 575 -1.44 -36.10 -0.02
C ALA A 575 -1.88 -35.37 -1.31
N LEU A 576 -2.90 -34.50 -1.25
CA LEU A 576 -3.35 -33.71 -2.40
C LEU A 576 -2.34 -32.63 -2.82
N CYS A 577 -1.50 -32.16 -1.88
CA CYS A 577 -0.41 -31.21 -2.16
C CYS A 577 0.88 -31.88 -2.66
N GLN A 578 0.97 -33.21 -2.65
CA GLN A 578 2.18 -33.93 -3.07
C GLN A 578 2.46 -33.65 -4.57
N GLY A 579 3.68 -33.20 -4.86
CA GLY A 579 4.10 -32.84 -6.23
C GLY A 579 3.65 -31.45 -6.70
N ARG A 580 2.90 -30.69 -5.88
CA ARG A 580 2.42 -29.35 -6.22
C ARG A 580 3.29 -28.24 -5.62
N GLY A 581 3.26 -27.06 -6.24
CA GLY A 581 3.95 -25.86 -5.78
C GLY A 581 3.48 -25.37 -4.41
N PRO A 582 4.25 -24.45 -3.77
CA PRO A 582 4.03 -24.02 -2.39
C PRO A 582 2.84 -23.07 -2.20
N LEU A 583 2.19 -22.65 -3.28
CA LEU A 583 1.01 -21.77 -3.21
C LEU A 583 -0.29 -22.52 -2.94
N LEU A 584 -0.26 -23.85 -2.93
CA LEU A 584 -1.37 -24.70 -2.51
C LEU A 584 -1.02 -25.41 -1.21
N GLY A 585 -1.93 -25.39 -0.25
CA GLY A 585 -1.73 -25.99 1.08
C GLY A 585 -3.04 -26.05 1.86
N ALA A 586 -2.97 -26.06 3.18
CA ALA A 586 -4.10 -26.18 4.10
C ALA A 586 -4.51 -24.83 4.70
N CYS A 587 -5.81 -24.65 4.89
CA CYS A 587 -6.34 -23.83 5.96
C CYS A 587 -6.70 -24.75 7.11
N GLY A 588 -6.01 -24.62 8.24
CA GLY A 588 -6.35 -25.38 9.45
C GLY A 588 -7.45 -24.71 10.25
N ASP A 589 -8.68 -25.22 10.13
CA ASP A 589 -9.76 -24.91 11.08
C ASP A 589 -9.64 -25.85 12.28
N LEU A 590 -9.29 -25.26 13.41
CA LEU A 590 -9.07 -25.98 14.66
C LEU A 590 -10.36 -26.54 15.25
N GLY A 591 -11.47 -25.84 15.08
CA GLY A 591 -12.76 -26.27 15.60
C GLY A 591 -13.20 -27.57 14.94
N TYR A 592 -13.13 -27.65 13.61
CA TYR A 592 -13.45 -28.88 12.88
C TYR A 592 -12.46 -30.01 13.12
N TRP A 593 -11.17 -29.72 13.27
CA TRP A 593 -10.20 -30.74 13.68
C TRP A 593 -10.54 -31.34 15.04
N ILE A 594 -10.76 -30.51 16.07
CA ILE A 594 -11.08 -30.99 17.42
C ILE A 594 -12.38 -31.81 17.42
N ARG A 595 -13.45 -31.33 16.75
CA ARG A 595 -14.73 -32.05 16.62
C ARG A 595 -14.59 -33.38 15.88
N SER A 596 -13.60 -33.50 15.01
CA SER A 596 -13.31 -34.72 14.23
C SER A 596 -12.27 -35.63 14.89
N GLY A 597 -11.85 -35.33 16.13
CA GLY A 597 -10.85 -36.12 16.86
C GLY A 597 -9.40 -35.91 16.40
N VAL A 598 -9.12 -34.87 15.62
CA VAL A 598 -7.77 -34.49 15.18
C VAL A 598 -7.17 -33.53 16.20
N ASP A 599 -5.95 -33.81 16.69
CA ASP A 599 -5.20 -32.90 17.55
C ASP A 599 -4.60 -31.75 16.71
N PRO A 600 -4.96 -30.48 16.96
CA PRO A 600 -4.37 -29.34 16.27
C PRO A 600 -2.85 -29.27 16.32
N VAL A 601 -2.20 -29.70 17.42
CA VAL A 601 -0.74 -29.67 17.55
C VAL A 601 -0.11 -30.68 16.59
N GLU A 602 -0.70 -31.86 16.47
CA GLU A 602 -0.23 -32.88 15.53
C GLU A 602 -0.50 -32.47 14.08
N ALA A 603 -1.63 -31.82 13.81
CA ALA A 603 -1.92 -31.26 12.49
C ALA A 603 -0.83 -30.27 12.02
N VAL A 604 -0.31 -29.42 12.91
CA VAL A 604 0.82 -28.52 12.59
C VAL A 604 2.09 -29.31 12.24
N ARG A 605 2.40 -30.39 12.96
CA ARG A 605 3.57 -31.24 12.69
C ARG A 605 3.48 -31.98 11.36
N ILE A 606 2.27 -32.39 10.98
CA ILE A 606 2.01 -33.02 9.69
C ILE A 606 2.15 -32.00 8.56
N LEU A 607 1.50 -30.84 8.67
CA LEU A 607 1.37 -29.88 7.58
C LEU A 607 2.59 -28.98 7.41
N LYS A 608 3.27 -28.57 8.48
CA LYS A 608 4.46 -27.69 8.44
C LYS A 608 4.24 -26.47 7.55
N ASP A 609 5.06 -26.28 6.53
CA ASP A 609 5.01 -25.20 5.55
C ASP A 609 3.78 -25.24 4.63
N ARG A 610 3.06 -26.37 4.59
CA ARG A 610 1.75 -26.47 3.93
C ARG A 610 0.62 -25.85 4.74
N LEU A 611 0.81 -25.47 6.00
CA LEU A 611 -0.19 -24.74 6.76
C LEU A 611 -0.17 -23.25 6.36
N LEU A 612 -0.96 -22.90 5.35
CA LEU A 612 -0.91 -21.58 4.71
C LEU A 612 -1.75 -20.53 5.43
N THR A 613 -2.79 -20.93 6.15
CA THR A 613 -3.63 -20.08 7.00
C THR A 613 -4.29 -20.95 8.08
N VAL A 614 -4.80 -20.32 9.14
CA VAL A 614 -5.48 -21.03 10.23
C VAL A 614 -6.70 -20.25 10.68
N GLN A 615 -7.79 -20.95 10.99
CA GLN A 615 -8.94 -20.43 11.70
C GLN A 615 -8.94 -21.05 13.09
N VAL A 616 -8.63 -20.23 14.08
CA VAL A 616 -8.37 -20.69 15.44
C VAL A 616 -9.67 -20.67 16.24
N HIS A 617 -9.97 -21.81 16.83
CA HIS A 617 -11.04 -22.00 17.79
C HIS A 617 -10.47 -22.56 19.08
N ASP A 618 -11.22 -22.44 20.17
CA ASP A 618 -11.06 -23.27 21.35
C ASP A 618 -12.45 -23.77 21.76
N LEU A 619 -12.56 -25.03 22.13
CA LEU A 619 -13.85 -25.70 22.36
C LEU A 619 -13.98 -26.12 23.82
N HIS A 620 -15.19 -26.12 24.36
CA HIS A 620 -15.41 -26.58 25.75
C HIS A 620 -15.19 -28.09 25.94
N GLU A 621 -15.34 -28.92 24.89
CA GLU A 621 -15.13 -30.37 24.92
C GLU A 621 -14.66 -30.91 23.54
N ARG A 622 -14.12 -32.14 23.53
CA ARG A 622 -13.58 -32.81 22.31
C ARG A 622 -14.58 -33.78 21.70
N THR A 623 -15.79 -33.30 21.46
CA THR A 623 -16.88 -34.06 20.85
C THR A 623 -17.35 -33.35 19.58
N PRO A 624 -18.10 -34.01 18.69
CA PRO A 624 -18.78 -33.35 17.58
C PRO A 624 -19.68 -32.18 18.02
N GLU A 625 -20.19 -32.20 19.25
CA GLU A 625 -21.06 -31.19 19.86
C GLU A 625 -20.30 -30.01 20.50
N GLY A 626 -18.96 -30.05 20.50
CA GLY A 626 -18.08 -29.01 21.02
C GLY A 626 -18.43 -27.62 20.45
N HIS A 627 -18.78 -26.67 21.30
CA HIS A 627 -18.98 -25.25 20.94
C HIS A 627 -17.83 -24.38 21.44
N ASP A 628 -17.69 -23.22 20.82
CA ASP A 628 -16.60 -22.28 21.03
C ASP A 628 -16.65 -21.61 22.42
N VAL A 629 -15.47 -21.48 23.01
CA VAL A 629 -15.19 -20.74 24.24
C VAL A 629 -13.96 -19.85 24.03
N PRO A 630 -13.78 -18.79 24.85
CA PRO A 630 -12.60 -17.94 24.74
C PRO A 630 -11.30 -18.75 24.76
N TRP A 631 -10.34 -18.39 23.91
CA TRP A 631 -9.11 -19.16 23.76
C TRP A 631 -8.34 -19.29 25.07
N GLY A 632 -7.86 -20.51 25.35
CA GLY A 632 -7.16 -20.85 26.57
C GLY A 632 -8.08 -21.31 27.71
N THR A 633 -9.39 -21.29 27.52
CA THR A 633 -10.37 -21.78 28.50
C THR A 633 -10.96 -23.15 28.14
N GLY A 634 -10.72 -23.62 26.91
CA GLY A 634 -11.24 -24.88 26.42
C GLY A 634 -10.21 -26.03 26.44
N VAL A 635 -10.55 -27.07 25.69
CA VAL A 635 -9.78 -28.32 25.57
C VAL A 635 -8.94 -28.38 24.28
N GLY A 636 -8.92 -27.31 23.49
CA GLY A 636 -8.24 -27.22 22.20
C GLY A 636 -6.72 -27.06 22.28
N GLN A 637 -6.16 -26.87 23.48
CA GLN A 637 -4.72 -26.69 23.71
C GLN A 637 -4.11 -25.53 22.90
N THR A 638 -4.86 -24.43 22.72
CA THR A 638 -4.50 -23.32 21.82
C THR A 638 -3.12 -22.71 22.11
N ALA A 639 -2.67 -22.67 23.37
CA ALA A 639 -1.32 -22.23 23.73
C ALA A 639 -0.22 -23.14 23.13
N ARG A 640 -0.40 -24.47 23.22
CA ARG A 640 0.54 -25.46 22.69
C ARG A 640 0.55 -25.45 21.17
N PHE A 641 -0.60 -25.20 20.55
CA PHE A 641 -0.69 -25.01 19.11
C PHE A 641 0.20 -23.85 18.62
N PHE A 642 0.15 -22.69 19.30
CA PHE A 642 1.02 -21.55 18.95
C PHE A 642 2.51 -21.82 19.25
N GLU A 643 2.81 -22.57 20.31
CA GLU A 643 4.18 -23.03 20.59
C GLU A 643 4.72 -23.92 19.47
N GLU A 644 3.91 -24.86 18.96
CA GLU A 644 4.28 -25.73 17.85
C GLU A 644 4.42 -24.95 16.53
N ILE A 645 3.51 -24.01 16.23
CA ILE A 645 3.65 -23.11 15.07
C ILE A 645 5.00 -22.39 15.11
N ARG A 646 5.37 -21.82 16.27
CA ARG A 646 6.67 -21.17 16.44
C ARG A 646 7.82 -22.15 16.28
N ALA A 647 7.75 -23.33 16.91
CA ALA A 647 8.81 -24.33 16.88
C ALA A 647 9.12 -24.82 15.45
N GLN A 648 8.08 -24.96 14.61
CA GLN A 648 8.20 -25.33 13.21
C GLN A 648 8.55 -24.14 12.29
N GLY A 649 8.60 -22.92 12.82
CA GLY A 649 8.84 -21.71 12.03
C GLY A 649 7.71 -21.38 11.04
N VAL A 650 6.50 -21.91 11.26
CA VAL A 650 5.35 -21.72 10.37
C VAL A 650 4.84 -20.29 10.49
N ARG A 651 4.59 -19.65 9.34
CA ARG A 651 4.11 -18.26 9.25
C ARG A 651 2.85 -18.19 8.39
N PRO A 652 1.68 -18.51 8.99
CA PRO A 652 0.43 -18.49 8.26
C PRO A 652 0.14 -17.09 7.67
N THR A 653 -0.57 -17.07 6.55
CA THR A 653 -0.98 -15.83 5.90
C THR A 653 -1.82 -14.99 6.86
N ALA A 654 -2.74 -15.61 7.59
CA ALA A 654 -3.48 -15.01 8.69
C ALA A 654 -3.58 -16.01 9.85
N ILE A 655 -3.65 -15.47 11.07
CA ILE A 655 -4.20 -16.16 12.24
C ILE A 655 -5.64 -15.67 12.39
N GLY A 656 -6.59 -16.45 11.88
CA GLY A 656 -8.01 -16.13 11.84
C GLY A 656 -8.68 -16.32 13.20
N PHE A 657 -9.36 -15.28 13.66
CA PHE A 657 -10.16 -15.27 14.88
C PHE A 657 -11.58 -15.63 14.50
N GLU A 658 -11.85 -16.95 14.49
CA GLU A 658 -13.20 -17.45 14.27
C GLU A 658 -13.84 -17.85 15.61
N TYR A 659 -15.00 -17.24 15.89
CA TYR A 659 -15.74 -17.49 17.11
C TYR A 659 -17.21 -17.74 16.77
N SER A 660 -17.54 -19.02 16.71
CA SER A 660 -18.78 -19.57 16.18
C SER A 660 -19.88 -19.75 17.24
N ARG A 661 -20.02 -18.74 18.11
CA ARG A 661 -21.01 -18.71 19.20
C ARG A 661 -21.41 -17.27 19.51
N ASN A 662 -22.59 -17.10 20.10
CA ASN A 662 -23.11 -15.79 20.55
C ASN A 662 -23.08 -14.73 19.45
N TRP A 663 -23.52 -15.08 18.24
CA TRP A 663 -23.28 -14.33 16.99
C TRP A 663 -23.58 -12.82 17.00
N LEU A 664 -24.53 -12.39 17.84
CA LEU A 664 -24.94 -10.98 17.92
C LEU A 664 -24.12 -10.19 18.96
N GLU A 665 -23.59 -10.87 19.97
CA GLU A 665 -22.99 -10.26 21.15
C GLU A 665 -21.58 -10.80 21.48
N SER A 666 -20.95 -11.58 20.59
CA SER A 666 -19.66 -12.27 20.80
C SER A 666 -18.42 -11.37 20.93
N LEU A 667 -18.57 -10.05 20.85
CA LEU A 667 -17.44 -9.13 20.85
C LEU A 667 -16.60 -9.20 22.15
N PRO A 668 -17.18 -9.32 23.36
CA PRO A 668 -16.42 -9.51 24.60
C PRO A 668 -15.60 -10.82 24.62
N GLU A 669 -16.14 -11.91 24.07
CA GLU A 669 -15.44 -13.20 24.00
C GLU A 669 -14.29 -13.15 22.99
N VAL A 670 -14.50 -12.54 21.82
CA VAL A 670 -13.42 -12.32 20.85
C VAL A 670 -12.33 -11.42 21.42
N ALA A 671 -12.68 -10.41 22.22
CA ALA A 671 -11.70 -9.58 22.91
C ALA A 671 -10.84 -10.38 23.91
N GLN A 672 -11.40 -11.37 24.59
CA GLN A 672 -10.64 -12.30 25.44
C GLN A 672 -9.67 -13.15 24.62
N CYS A 673 -10.09 -13.63 23.45
CA CYS A 673 -9.20 -14.34 22.52
C CYS A 673 -8.03 -13.46 22.05
N VAL A 674 -8.28 -12.17 21.76
CA VAL A 674 -7.24 -11.19 21.40
C VAL A 674 -6.25 -11.00 22.53
N GLU A 675 -6.73 -10.85 23.77
CA GLU A 675 -5.85 -10.70 24.93
C GLU A 675 -5.00 -11.95 25.17
N PHE A 676 -5.61 -13.14 25.09
CA PHE A 676 -4.87 -14.40 25.16
C PHE A 676 -3.77 -14.47 24.10
N PHE A 677 -4.09 -14.14 22.83
CA PHE A 677 -3.12 -14.17 21.74
C PHE A 677 -1.99 -13.14 21.92
N ASN A 678 -2.30 -11.95 22.44
CA ASN A 678 -1.29 -10.94 22.79
C ASN A 678 -0.29 -11.47 23.83
N GLN A 679 -0.78 -12.09 24.91
CA GLN A 679 0.06 -12.66 25.96
C GLN A 679 0.93 -13.81 25.44
N VAL A 680 0.38 -14.70 24.62
CA VAL A 680 1.13 -15.77 23.98
C VAL A 680 2.21 -15.21 23.05
N SER A 681 1.88 -14.19 22.25
CA SER A 681 2.83 -13.55 21.34
C SER A 681 3.99 -12.90 22.09
N LEU A 682 3.71 -12.18 23.18
CA LEU A 682 4.75 -11.55 24.02
C LEU A 682 5.68 -12.58 24.65
N ARG A 683 5.14 -13.71 25.11
CA ARG A 683 5.92 -14.81 25.71
C ARG A 683 6.78 -15.54 24.68
N LEU A 684 6.30 -15.65 23.44
CA LEU A 684 6.95 -16.45 22.40
C LEU A 684 7.86 -15.64 21.49
N ALA A 685 7.74 -14.32 21.43
CA ALA A 685 8.62 -13.51 20.59
C ALA A 685 10.08 -13.56 21.09
N PRO A 686 11.06 -13.58 20.17
CA PRO A 686 12.48 -13.60 20.51
C PRO A 686 13.00 -12.24 21.00
#